data_AF-A0A075IEL3-F1
#
_entry.id   AF-A0A075IEL3-F1
#
_cell.length_a   1.000
_cell.length_b   1.000
_cell.length_c   1.000
_cell.angle_alpha   90.00
_cell.angle_beta   90.00
_cell.angle_gamma   90.00
#
_symmetry.space_group_name_H-M   'P 1'
#
loop_
_entity.id
_entity.type
_entity.pdbx_description
1 polymer ?
#
loop_
_entity_poly.entity_id
_entity_poly.type
_entity_poly.pdbx_seq_one_letter_code
_entity_poly.pdbx_strand_id
1 'polypeptide(L)'
;MGSRTSALTLALLMLFGTLAAPALADGDQPETGERDHPPEEGNASFSVTIDGLFDDWESIPVVYADPAGDGTDEDFSMLKIANDNDFIFFSIEFHDGEHLMQNWNDIHLYLDTDAEVNTGLPVHGIGAELDWCFGCRSGYYYIMDGIIEISQNDLTLRIAPTITGERFEIAISRSSAILTMDGAQEPTTIKIVLQGGGEAPDILPDEPGGIEYEFDSTPVPSPEIITLEKNEMEHLRILSYNVRQNGLFDPERQAEFERIIKALEPDIMGFQEAYDDNDTNDVNDIEALFEDWFPEVNWHVSSEWNGNFVVSRYPILHQGNHSWRSMGVLLDTEEDLGTPLFFINSHFSCCDANDNRQEQVDELMGFVRDLKNGLGPFTLEYGTPIVHVGDFNLVGHRQQLTTLTDGDIVDEASYGIDFLPDWDDSPLTDLFSRQTHIRMGYTWRNDNSEYNPGKLDYILYTDSVLEPVKHFVLNTLAMSEEDLSFYNLNSEDTKIASDHLPRVMDIVEDPEEPTWVWSDPLPPQDDDVLGNSQLDISGPISTSSNISASWNANVSLRDDYGVELLPDRALGVRAQIDQHLGDGNGWLSIPEIADFVVLVENARNLTNSEMMGCCIVDYSPLQMVKEVEIIVIPPVNGSIDSNGSWGWMESADLTGMTDSRLTRILDIPRVGGVIEEIPLRITLPDQWEFRYSAMQSVIEGSPSDFTVFRHQAPVASDIRITLGENMPPNAIAERKTGNSLIPLSIPTEYTGVCTDSVFDDTQQWWTVHNNGTMMLRSDTKELRFTASELNYSDGEVASVVMHCMDSFSSSSNWYENIVIDGTDPTWEATFEIQVDGNTTVLDSEQTHIEVTSGSEFYFTFSTSDSSGLPVSIDITSDKSAGWRHTGVDYLEFMDRFFQGEQVNGMHLNVTDRHQAKESSEYNLSLTITDDASNIVTREWTITISDGSGPTIIPNIISNGTLISPESPARAGEDIILSLTESFDDLDAIDDVSWEVRVDGQVIVETALWSEIEKLSLPLYEPAIYLIHIIAWDSLDNMEQISFGLAISPALGVSPSVLDHHVIGDLVEGEAVNIIVTMQNTGADIGSGVLCSETVCSDEVVVSAADPAGPGVFSAELILNLNNTDPINLRFVWSSDSAGSEGVLEIDNDYVVVSQWQMPMQVLLGVLSVLMLFAWLAHRTWGAESQRP
;
A
#
# COMPACT_ATOMS: atom_id res chain seq x y z
N MET A 1 -27.63 -18.46 56.66
CA MET A 1 -28.32 -17.20 56.30
C MET A 1 -27.40 -16.41 55.39
N GLY A 2 -27.93 -15.78 54.33
CA GLY A 2 -27.12 -15.44 53.16
C GLY A 2 -26.83 -13.97 52.89
N SER A 3 -26.23 -13.78 51.71
CA SER A 3 -26.53 -12.77 50.67
C SER A 3 -26.18 -11.26 50.81
N ARG A 4 -25.32 -10.80 49.87
CA ARG A 4 -25.37 -9.55 49.04
C ARG A 4 -25.27 -8.18 49.80
N THR A 5 -24.95 -6.99 49.22
CA THR A 5 -25.00 -6.47 47.83
C THR A 5 -24.05 -5.23 47.57
N SER A 6 -24.02 -4.73 46.32
CA SER A 6 -23.11 -3.83 45.54
C SER A 6 -22.91 -2.29 45.83
N ALA A 7 -21.97 -1.63 45.07
CA ALA A 7 -21.73 -0.18 44.81
C ALA A 7 -20.67 0.00 43.65
N LEU A 8 -20.30 1.12 42.95
CA LEU A 8 -20.78 2.53 42.75
C LEU A 8 -20.59 2.95 41.22
N THR A 9 -20.14 4.09 40.62
CA THR A 9 -19.46 5.40 40.96
C THR A 9 -19.93 6.58 40.01
N LEU A 10 -19.12 7.59 39.56
CA LEU A 10 -19.65 8.93 39.12
C LEU A 10 -18.76 9.92 38.23
N ALA A 11 -19.44 10.87 37.52
CA ALA A 11 -19.12 12.00 36.56
C ALA A 11 -18.11 13.17 36.95
N LEU A 12 -17.94 14.40 36.35
CA LEU A 12 -18.81 15.37 35.57
C LEU A 12 -18.11 16.70 34.99
N LEU A 13 -18.56 17.26 33.81
CA LEU A 13 -18.69 18.69 33.29
C LEU A 13 -17.55 19.78 32.98
N MET A 14 -17.64 20.43 31.77
CA MET A 14 -17.64 21.91 31.37
C MET A 14 -16.49 22.96 31.67
N LEU A 15 -16.30 24.19 31.06
CA LEU A 15 -16.72 24.89 29.78
C LEU A 15 -16.15 26.37 29.57
N PHE A 16 -15.75 26.76 28.32
CA PHE A 16 -15.50 28.09 27.63
C PHE A 16 -14.66 29.28 28.22
N GLY A 17 -13.80 29.93 27.39
CA GLY A 17 -12.84 31.02 27.75
C GLY A 17 -13.03 32.44 27.17
N THR A 18 -11.98 33.31 27.22
CA THR A 18 -11.75 34.51 26.33
C THR A 18 -10.42 35.29 26.59
N LEU A 19 -9.72 35.66 25.50
CA LEU A 19 -8.84 36.84 25.20
C LEU A 19 -7.91 37.54 26.24
N ALA A 20 -6.58 37.58 25.94
CA ALA A 20 -5.70 38.79 25.87
C ALA A 20 -4.21 38.46 25.60
N ALA A 21 -3.40 39.42 25.11
CA ALA A 21 -1.93 39.35 24.93
C ALA A 21 -1.28 40.67 25.46
N PRO A 22 0.03 40.74 25.86
CA PRO A 22 1.12 40.88 24.87
C PRO A 22 2.59 40.46 25.26
N ALA A 23 3.41 40.23 24.22
CA ALA A 23 4.84 40.61 24.05
C ALA A 23 6.03 40.14 24.96
N LEU A 24 7.09 39.70 24.25
CA LEU A 24 8.56 39.90 24.42
C LEU A 24 9.46 38.95 25.27
N ALA A 25 10.43 38.39 24.53
CA ALA A 25 11.89 38.27 24.81
C ALA A 25 12.52 36.97 25.37
N ASP A 26 13.66 36.64 24.75
CA ASP A 26 14.80 35.77 25.08
C ASP A 26 14.62 34.31 25.56
N GLY A 27 15.23 33.40 24.78
CA GLY A 27 16.24 32.45 25.28
C GLY A 27 15.79 31.11 25.87
N ASP A 28 15.98 30.03 25.11
CA ASP A 28 16.95 28.97 25.46
C ASP A 28 17.17 28.00 24.29
N GLN A 29 18.17 27.12 24.42
CA GLN A 29 18.64 26.17 23.39
C GLN A 29 17.77 24.91 23.30
N PRO A 30 17.69 24.23 22.14
CA PRO A 30 17.62 22.78 22.05
C PRO A 30 19.04 22.16 22.13
N GLU A 31 19.13 20.95 22.66
CA GLU A 31 20.40 20.21 22.81
C GLU A 31 20.87 19.61 21.46
N THR A 32 22.16 19.26 21.38
CA THR A 32 22.75 18.59 20.22
C THR A 32 22.18 17.18 20.08
N GLY A 33 21.40 16.93 19.03
CA GLY A 33 21.20 15.57 18.54
C GLY A 33 22.47 15.10 17.82
N GLU A 34 22.88 13.86 18.09
CA GLU A 34 23.80 13.14 17.21
C GLU A 34 23.16 13.05 15.81
N ARG A 35 23.95 13.27 14.75
CA ARG A 35 23.53 12.91 13.40
C ARG A 35 23.84 11.43 13.24
N ASP A 36 22.87 10.63 12.82
CA ASP A 36 23.18 9.28 12.35
C ASP A 36 24.14 9.40 11.16
N HIS A 37 25.28 8.71 11.24
CA HIS A 37 26.19 8.57 10.10
C HIS A 37 25.54 7.65 9.04
N PRO A 38 25.92 7.76 7.76
CA PRO A 38 25.68 6.70 6.79
C PRO A 38 26.26 5.37 7.30
N PRO A 39 25.72 4.21 6.89
CA PRO A 39 26.29 2.92 7.26
C PRO A 39 27.72 2.76 6.71
N GLU A 40 28.59 2.12 7.49
CA GLU A 40 29.92 1.69 7.05
C GLU A 40 29.78 0.56 6.01
N GLU A 41 29.64 0.91 4.73
CA GLU A 41 30.00 0.02 3.63
C GLU A 41 31.53 -0.06 3.54
N GLY A 42 32.06 -1.27 3.44
CA GLY A 42 33.51 -1.50 3.52
C GLY A 42 34.26 -1.03 2.27
N ASN A 43 35.53 -0.67 2.45
CA ASN A 43 36.43 -0.31 1.36
C ASN A 43 36.48 -1.43 0.30
N ALA A 44 36.45 -1.06 -0.99
CA ALA A 44 36.23 -2.00 -2.08
C ALA A 44 37.54 -2.44 -2.74
N SER A 45 37.84 -3.74 -2.72
CA SER A 45 38.77 -4.33 -3.68
C SER A 45 38.03 -4.58 -5.00
N PHE A 46 38.39 -3.89 -6.07
CA PHE A 46 37.61 -3.85 -7.31
C PHE A 46 38.46 -3.83 -8.59
N SER A 47 37.87 -4.28 -9.70
CA SER A 47 38.52 -4.46 -11.00
C SER A 47 38.47 -3.23 -11.90
N VAL A 48 39.02 -2.10 -11.43
CA VAL A 48 39.00 -0.81 -12.17
C VAL A 48 39.88 -0.84 -13.43
N THR A 49 39.44 -0.19 -14.50
CA THR A 49 40.17 0.03 -15.76
C THR A 49 40.35 1.51 -16.06
N ILE A 50 41.60 1.97 -16.15
CA ILE A 50 41.87 3.38 -16.47
C ILE A 50 41.68 3.64 -17.97
N ASP A 51 40.48 4.06 -18.35
CA ASP A 51 40.05 4.41 -19.71
C ASP A 51 39.28 5.74 -19.81
N GLY A 52 38.61 6.19 -18.76
CA GLY A 52 37.82 7.43 -18.71
C GLY A 52 36.37 7.29 -19.21
N LEU A 53 35.83 6.06 -19.26
CA LEU A 53 34.40 5.79 -19.48
C LEU A 53 33.61 5.73 -18.16
N PHE A 54 34.25 5.23 -17.09
CA PHE A 54 33.77 5.19 -15.70
C PHE A 54 32.64 4.20 -15.34
N ASP A 55 32.26 3.28 -16.24
CA ASP A 55 31.17 2.31 -16.00
C ASP A 55 31.43 1.41 -14.77
N ASP A 56 32.67 0.98 -14.60
CA ASP A 56 33.14 0.15 -13.49
C ASP A 56 33.03 0.85 -12.12
N TRP A 57 33.12 2.18 -12.10
CA TRP A 57 32.98 3.00 -10.91
C TRP A 57 31.55 3.16 -10.43
N GLU A 58 30.51 2.78 -11.17
CA GLU A 58 29.12 2.87 -10.69
C GLU A 58 28.94 2.13 -9.36
N SER A 59 29.44 0.89 -9.31
CA SER A 59 29.31 -0.03 -8.18
C SER A 59 30.24 0.26 -7.00
N ILE A 60 31.21 1.14 -7.15
CA ILE A 60 32.14 1.53 -6.08
C ILE A 60 31.45 2.59 -5.19
N PRO A 61 31.45 2.45 -3.85
CA PRO A 61 30.79 3.40 -2.96
C PRO A 61 31.46 4.79 -2.97
N VAL A 62 30.67 5.82 -2.67
CA VAL A 62 31.17 7.19 -2.47
C VAL A 62 31.81 7.26 -1.07
N VAL A 63 33.12 7.48 -1.03
CA VAL A 63 33.90 7.57 0.22
C VAL A 63 33.74 8.96 0.83
N TYR A 64 33.59 10.00 0.01
CA TYR A 64 33.23 11.34 0.44
C TYR A 64 32.40 12.06 -0.63
N ALA A 65 31.42 12.84 -0.19
CA ALA A 65 30.62 13.73 -1.02
C ALA A 65 30.73 15.15 -0.43
N ASP A 66 31.23 16.09 -1.23
CA ASP A 66 31.63 17.42 -0.80
C ASP A 66 30.52 18.47 -1.04
N PRO A 67 30.48 19.57 -0.27
CA PRO A 67 29.46 20.61 -0.43
C PRO A 67 29.75 21.51 -1.64
N ALA A 68 28.75 21.81 -2.47
CA ALA A 68 28.94 22.73 -3.59
C ALA A 68 29.12 24.20 -3.14
N GLY A 69 30.15 24.86 -3.66
CA GLY A 69 30.28 26.33 -3.64
C GLY A 69 31.01 26.94 -2.44
N ASP A 70 31.87 26.18 -1.77
CA ASP A 70 32.95 26.70 -0.91
C ASP A 70 34.30 26.79 -1.64
N GLY A 71 34.52 25.99 -2.69
CA GLY A 71 35.54 26.21 -3.72
C GLY A 71 35.38 27.51 -4.53
N THR A 72 36.38 27.86 -5.37
CA THR A 72 36.35 29.11 -6.17
C THR A 72 36.80 29.01 -7.62
N ASP A 73 37.76 28.13 -7.92
CA ASP A 73 38.27 27.88 -9.28
C ASP A 73 38.05 26.40 -9.61
N GLU A 74 38.49 25.50 -8.72
CA GLU A 74 38.00 24.13 -8.57
C GLU A 74 36.98 24.03 -7.39
N ASP A 75 36.00 23.12 -7.50
CA ASP A 75 34.86 22.87 -6.58
C ASP A 75 34.50 21.37 -6.65
N PHE A 76 34.97 20.55 -5.71
CA PHE A 76 34.89 19.08 -5.74
C PHE A 76 33.48 18.57 -5.40
N SER A 77 33.05 17.47 -6.03
CA SER A 77 31.72 16.85 -5.83
C SER A 77 31.80 15.52 -5.08
N MET A 78 32.57 14.56 -5.60
CA MET A 78 32.67 13.22 -5.02
C MET A 78 34.08 12.64 -5.13
N LEU A 79 34.47 11.90 -4.10
CA LEU A 79 35.63 11.02 -4.10
C LEU A 79 35.18 9.57 -3.91
N LYS A 80 35.48 8.73 -4.90
CA LYS A 80 35.43 7.26 -4.78
C LYS A 80 36.86 6.71 -4.69
N ILE A 81 37.07 5.67 -3.87
CA ILE A 81 38.37 5.01 -3.70
C ILE A 81 38.18 3.49 -3.75
N ALA A 82 39.03 2.80 -4.51
CA ALA A 82 39.10 1.34 -4.56
C ALA A 82 40.56 0.89 -4.71
N ASN A 83 40.84 -0.41 -4.56
CA ASN A 83 42.15 -0.97 -4.90
C ASN A 83 42.04 -2.30 -5.65
N ASP A 84 43.09 -2.69 -6.37
CA ASP A 84 43.31 -4.08 -6.77
C ASP A 84 44.62 -4.62 -6.16
N ASN A 85 45.19 -5.69 -6.71
CA ASN A 85 46.44 -6.26 -6.19
C ASN A 85 47.65 -5.32 -6.39
N ASP A 86 47.61 -4.47 -7.43
CA ASP A 86 48.77 -3.77 -7.97
C ASP A 86 48.63 -2.23 -7.88
N PHE A 87 47.40 -1.70 -7.82
CA PHE A 87 47.07 -0.28 -7.79
C PHE A 87 46.06 0.10 -6.69
N ILE A 88 46.15 1.35 -6.22
CA ILE A 88 45.02 2.09 -5.62
C ILE A 88 44.46 3.03 -6.69
N PHE A 89 43.14 3.16 -6.70
CA PHE A 89 42.37 3.94 -7.65
C PHE A 89 41.58 5.04 -6.93
N PHE A 90 41.51 6.22 -7.54
CA PHE A 90 40.64 7.32 -7.12
C PHE A 90 39.78 7.76 -8.30
N SER A 91 38.49 8.04 -8.08
CA SER A 91 37.66 8.82 -9.01
C SER A 91 37.28 10.13 -8.35
N ILE A 92 37.57 11.24 -9.03
CA ILE A 92 37.35 12.61 -8.59
C ILE A 92 36.36 13.25 -9.54
N GLU A 93 35.30 13.84 -8.99
CA GLU A 93 34.24 14.55 -9.71
C GLU A 93 34.15 15.99 -9.20
N PHE A 94 33.69 16.93 -10.03
CA PHE A 94 33.52 18.36 -9.69
C PHE A 94 32.05 18.79 -9.81
N HIS A 95 31.62 19.82 -9.05
CA HIS A 95 30.22 20.31 -9.11
C HIS A 95 29.91 21.16 -10.35
N ASP A 96 30.88 21.93 -10.82
CA ASP A 96 30.71 22.88 -11.93
C ASP A 96 31.96 22.89 -12.85
N GLY A 97 31.73 22.68 -14.15
CA GLY A 97 32.69 22.96 -15.23
C GLY A 97 33.72 21.88 -15.55
N GLU A 98 34.27 21.94 -16.77
CA GLU A 98 35.34 21.04 -17.19
C GLU A 98 36.72 21.49 -16.71
N HIS A 99 37.41 20.62 -15.97
CA HIS A 99 38.79 20.79 -15.52
C HIS A 99 39.74 19.97 -16.40
N LEU A 100 41.04 20.27 -16.43
CA LEU A 100 42.05 19.45 -17.11
C LEU A 100 43.00 18.86 -16.06
N MET A 101 42.86 17.61 -15.66
CA MET A 101 43.64 17.09 -14.52
C MET A 101 45.16 17.23 -14.70
N GLN A 102 45.70 17.05 -15.92
CA GLN A 102 47.15 17.08 -16.17
C GLN A 102 47.79 18.47 -16.41
N ASN A 103 47.03 19.57 -16.45
CA ASN A 103 47.58 20.93 -16.71
C ASN A 103 46.57 22.02 -16.29
N TRP A 104 46.97 23.28 -16.21
CA TRP A 104 46.10 24.46 -15.97
C TRP A 104 45.40 24.55 -14.59
N ASN A 105 45.48 23.53 -13.74
CA ASN A 105 45.02 23.52 -12.35
C ASN A 105 46.19 23.65 -11.35
N ASP A 106 45.88 23.85 -10.07
CA ASP A 106 46.82 23.79 -8.94
C ASP A 106 46.36 22.72 -7.92
N ILE A 107 45.72 21.62 -8.40
CA ILE A 107 45.16 20.57 -7.55
C ILE A 107 46.28 19.72 -6.95
N HIS A 108 46.28 19.61 -5.62
CA HIS A 108 47.17 18.76 -4.85
C HIS A 108 46.46 17.51 -4.30
N LEU A 109 47.07 16.33 -4.48
CA LEU A 109 46.78 15.11 -3.73
C LEU A 109 47.81 14.92 -2.63
N TYR A 110 47.36 14.94 -1.38
CA TYR A 110 48.16 14.60 -0.20
C TYR A 110 47.81 13.20 0.30
N LEU A 111 48.83 12.35 0.46
CA LEU A 111 48.70 11.04 1.11
C LEU A 111 49.62 10.93 2.31
N ASP A 112 49.04 10.71 3.49
CA ASP A 112 49.71 10.22 4.71
C ASP A 112 49.72 8.69 4.61
N THR A 113 50.92 8.11 4.44
CA THR A 113 51.08 6.71 4.00
C THR A 113 51.50 5.76 5.12
N ASP A 114 51.98 6.26 6.26
CA ASP A 114 52.16 5.47 7.49
C ASP A 114 51.06 5.68 8.56
N ALA A 115 50.03 6.47 8.23
CA ALA A 115 48.84 6.79 9.03
C ALA A 115 49.14 7.53 10.35
N GLU A 116 50.31 8.15 10.48
CA GLU A 116 50.83 8.72 11.73
C GLU A 116 51.12 10.23 11.56
N VAL A 117 50.18 11.07 12.03
CA VAL A 117 50.13 12.56 11.95
C VAL A 117 51.37 13.36 12.45
N ASN A 118 52.47 12.69 12.83
CA ASN A 118 53.74 13.30 13.23
C ASN A 118 54.87 13.05 12.21
N THR A 119 54.62 12.26 11.18
CA THR A 119 55.47 12.04 10.00
C THR A 119 55.08 13.02 8.88
N GLY A 120 55.62 12.84 7.66
CA GLY A 120 55.30 13.62 6.47
C GLY A 120 55.36 15.17 6.55
N LEU A 121 54.55 15.79 5.69
CA LEU A 121 54.20 17.21 5.65
C LEU A 121 52.92 17.44 6.47
N PRO A 122 52.92 18.27 7.52
CA PRO A 122 51.70 18.56 8.28
C PRO A 122 50.74 19.45 7.47
N VAL A 123 49.72 18.83 6.88
CA VAL A 123 48.70 19.46 6.02
C VAL A 123 47.31 19.01 6.46
N HIS A 124 46.34 19.93 6.56
CA HIS A 124 44.93 19.70 6.94
C HIS A 124 44.64 18.63 8.04
N GLY A 125 45.54 18.48 9.02
CA GLY A 125 45.39 17.52 10.12
C GLY A 125 45.95 16.11 9.89
N ILE A 126 46.60 15.84 8.75
CA ILE A 126 47.38 14.63 8.44
C ILE A 126 48.89 14.94 8.38
N GLY A 127 49.73 13.90 8.37
CA GLY A 127 51.17 13.98 8.13
C GLY A 127 51.51 13.36 6.78
N ALA A 128 51.43 14.13 5.69
CA ALA A 128 51.46 13.57 4.34
C ALA A 128 52.88 13.26 3.83
N GLU A 129 53.20 11.98 3.63
CA GLU A 129 54.39 11.53 2.91
C GLU A 129 54.38 11.97 1.44
N LEU A 130 53.21 11.96 0.79
CA LEU A 130 53.04 12.42 -0.58
C LEU A 130 52.44 13.84 -0.63
N ASP A 131 53.02 14.66 -1.49
CA ASP A 131 52.44 15.88 -2.03
C ASP A 131 52.54 15.78 -3.56
N TRP A 132 51.42 15.62 -4.27
CA TRP A 132 51.43 15.53 -5.74
C TRP A 132 50.53 16.60 -6.36
N CYS A 133 51.12 17.55 -7.10
CA CYS A 133 50.35 18.54 -7.86
C CYS A 133 50.11 18.06 -9.29
N PHE A 134 48.84 17.85 -9.66
CA PHE A 134 48.48 17.28 -10.95
C PHE A 134 48.79 18.22 -12.12
N GLY A 135 48.36 19.49 -12.06
CA GLY A 135 48.66 20.50 -13.07
C GLY A 135 50.15 20.82 -13.19
N CYS A 136 50.89 20.74 -12.08
CA CYS A 136 52.35 20.86 -12.03
C CYS A 136 53.10 19.64 -12.59
N ARG A 137 52.41 18.50 -12.79
CA ARG A 137 52.99 17.22 -13.27
C ARG A 137 54.22 16.76 -12.47
N SER A 138 54.24 17.09 -11.18
CA SER A 138 55.38 16.86 -10.27
C SER A 138 54.93 16.85 -8.81
N GLY A 139 55.76 16.29 -7.93
CA GLY A 139 55.45 16.20 -6.51
C GLY A 139 56.67 16.04 -5.60
N TYR A 140 56.40 15.89 -4.32
CA TYR A 140 57.37 15.70 -3.26
C TYR A 140 57.03 14.48 -2.39
N TYR A 141 58.08 13.77 -1.99
CA TYR A 141 58.05 12.65 -1.04
C TYR A 141 58.80 13.07 0.23
N TYR A 142 58.10 13.08 1.36
CA TYR A 142 58.55 13.60 2.66
C TYR A 142 58.96 12.46 3.60
N ILE A 143 60.24 12.37 3.94
CA ILE A 143 60.77 11.32 4.82
C ILE A 143 61.71 11.88 5.91
N MET A 144 62.00 11.07 6.92
CA MET A 144 62.87 11.45 8.04
C MET A 144 64.26 11.96 7.63
N ASP A 145 64.81 11.52 6.50
CA ASP A 145 66.13 11.92 5.99
C ASP A 145 66.09 13.13 5.03
N GLY A 146 64.90 13.59 4.59
CA GLY A 146 64.76 14.76 3.72
C GLY A 146 63.46 14.84 2.91
N ILE A 147 63.41 15.79 1.98
CA ILE A 147 62.35 15.89 0.97
C ILE A 147 62.97 15.46 -0.37
N ILE A 148 62.28 14.60 -1.11
CA ILE A 148 62.67 14.11 -2.44
C ILE A 148 61.67 14.67 -3.46
N GLU A 149 62.18 15.20 -4.57
CA GLU A 149 61.38 15.63 -5.73
C GLU A 149 61.11 14.40 -6.61
N ILE A 150 59.85 14.14 -6.97
CA ILE A 150 59.38 12.92 -7.64
C ILE A 150 58.60 13.22 -8.93
N SER A 151 58.56 12.22 -9.81
CA SER A 151 57.87 12.22 -11.10
C SER A 151 56.72 11.21 -11.13
N GLN A 152 55.88 11.27 -12.17
CA GLN A 152 54.77 10.35 -12.34
C GLN A 152 55.19 8.86 -12.37
N ASN A 153 56.41 8.56 -12.83
CA ASN A 153 56.91 7.19 -12.91
C ASN A 153 57.27 6.61 -11.54
N ASP A 154 57.64 7.44 -10.56
CA ASP A 154 57.94 7.01 -9.19
C ASP A 154 56.69 6.53 -8.44
N LEU A 155 55.52 7.04 -8.84
CA LEU A 155 54.17 6.58 -8.42
C LEU A 155 53.59 5.50 -9.34
N THR A 156 54.14 5.33 -10.55
CA THR A 156 53.50 4.62 -11.68
C THR A 156 52.10 5.19 -11.98
N LEU A 157 51.97 6.52 -11.92
CA LEU A 157 50.72 7.27 -12.01
C LEU A 157 50.05 7.13 -13.38
N ARG A 158 48.76 6.86 -13.42
CA ARG A 158 47.92 6.81 -14.64
C ARG A 158 46.69 7.67 -14.41
N ILE A 159 46.26 8.41 -15.43
CA ILE A 159 45.10 9.31 -15.36
C ILE A 159 44.30 9.21 -16.65
N ALA A 160 42.98 9.16 -16.54
CA ALA A 160 42.06 9.37 -17.67
C ALA A 160 40.90 10.29 -17.24
N PRO A 161 40.29 11.05 -18.19
CA PRO A 161 40.74 11.30 -19.55
C PRO A 161 42.00 12.21 -19.62
N THR A 162 42.57 12.38 -20.82
CA THR A 162 43.68 13.33 -21.11
C THR A 162 43.23 14.74 -21.47
N ILE A 163 41.95 14.89 -21.82
CA ILE A 163 41.27 16.14 -22.18
C ILE A 163 40.55 16.75 -20.97
N THR A 164 39.94 17.92 -21.17
CA THR A 164 39.05 18.52 -20.17
C THR A 164 37.83 17.63 -19.87
N GLY A 165 37.31 17.71 -18.66
CA GLY A 165 36.11 16.97 -18.23
C GLY A 165 35.71 17.29 -16.80
N GLU A 166 34.50 16.88 -16.43
CA GLU A 166 33.88 17.11 -15.11
C GLU A 166 34.27 16.00 -14.10
N ARG A 167 34.88 14.91 -14.60
CA ARG A 167 35.26 13.74 -13.81
C ARG A 167 36.56 13.12 -14.33
N PHE A 168 37.38 12.61 -13.42
CA PHE A 168 38.67 11.98 -13.67
C PHE A 168 38.84 10.71 -12.83
N GLU A 169 39.70 9.83 -13.31
CA GLU A 169 40.17 8.66 -12.58
C GLU A 169 41.69 8.54 -12.62
N ILE A 170 42.24 8.04 -11.51
CA ILE A 170 43.67 8.09 -11.21
C ILE A 170 44.07 6.75 -10.60
N ALA A 171 45.13 6.12 -11.11
CA ALA A 171 45.76 4.95 -10.50
C ALA A 171 47.19 5.24 -10.04
N ILE A 172 47.54 4.81 -8.81
CA ILE A 172 48.89 4.84 -8.24
C ILE A 172 49.27 3.40 -7.87
N SER A 173 50.47 2.93 -8.20
CA SER A 173 50.82 1.54 -7.87
C SER A 173 51.07 1.37 -6.38
N ARG A 174 50.47 0.33 -5.80
CA ARG A 174 50.71 -0.15 -4.42
C ARG A 174 52.17 -0.51 -4.17
N SER A 175 52.90 -0.84 -5.23
CA SER A 175 54.34 -1.16 -5.20
C SER A 175 55.26 0.06 -5.29
N SER A 176 54.72 1.28 -5.42
CA SER A 176 55.50 2.52 -5.47
C SER A 176 56.34 2.73 -4.21
N ALA A 177 57.48 3.40 -4.34
CA ALA A 177 58.36 3.69 -3.20
C ALA A 177 57.68 4.56 -2.14
N ILE A 178 56.68 5.36 -2.54
CA ILE A 178 55.93 6.28 -1.67
C ILE A 178 54.93 5.51 -0.79
N LEU A 179 54.11 4.62 -1.37
CA LEU A 179 53.15 3.82 -0.59
C LEU A 179 53.81 2.73 0.27
N THR A 180 54.96 2.20 -0.17
CA THR A 180 55.72 1.17 0.57
C THR A 180 56.77 1.74 1.53
N MET A 181 56.95 3.07 1.59
CA MET A 181 58.01 3.75 2.34
C MET A 181 59.41 3.17 2.07
N ASP A 182 59.83 3.22 0.80
CA ASP A 182 61.05 2.58 0.26
C ASP A 182 61.14 1.06 0.56
N GLY A 183 59.99 0.38 0.63
CA GLY A 183 59.89 -1.03 1.03
C GLY A 183 60.09 -1.29 2.52
N ALA A 184 59.89 -0.28 3.38
CA ALA A 184 59.87 -0.44 4.83
C ALA A 184 58.54 -1.03 5.35
N GLN A 185 57.45 -0.86 4.59
CA GLN A 185 56.11 -1.35 4.93
C GLN A 185 55.35 -1.86 3.69
N GLU A 186 54.24 -2.55 3.94
CA GLU A 186 53.18 -2.78 2.95
C GLU A 186 52.06 -1.77 3.23
N PRO A 187 51.46 -1.11 2.22
CA PRO A 187 50.35 -0.17 2.46
C PRO A 187 49.10 -0.92 2.93
N THR A 188 48.70 -0.67 4.19
CA THR A 188 47.47 -1.22 4.79
C THR A 188 46.41 -0.17 5.04
N THR A 189 46.81 1.05 5.43
CA THR A 189 45.91 2.15 5.76
C THR A 189 46.59 3.46 5.36
N ILE A 190 45.85 4.39 4.77
CA ILE A 190 46.34 5.70 4.36
C ILE A 190 45.33 6.78 4.74
N LYS A 191 45.75 8.05 4.73
CA LYS A 191 44.82 9.19 4.79
C LYS A 191 44.98 10.11 3.60
N ILE A 192 43.85 10.53 3.04
CA ILE A 192 43.75 11.35 1.83
C ILE A 192 43.28 12.76 2.20
N VAL A 193 43.91 13.76 1.60
CA VAL A 193 43.35 15.12 1.44
C VAL A 193 43.57 15.55 -0.02
N LEU A 194 42.53 16.03 -0.67
CA LEU A 194 42.61 16.78 -1.93
C LEU A 194 42.48 18.28 -1.62
N GLN A 195 43.16 19.12 -2.39
CA GLN A 195 43.11 20.57 -2.25
C GLN A 195 43.13 21.23 -3.64
N GLY A 196 42.24 22.19 -3.88
CA GLY A 196 42.20 23.01 -5.09
C GLY A 196 43.20 24.17 -5.09
N GLY A 197 43.10 25.04 -6.10
CA GLY A 197 43.89 26.27 -6.24
C GLY A 197 43.22 27.53 -5.66
N GLY A 198 43.90 28.67 -5.80
CA GLY A 198 43.32 30.00 -5.53
C GLY A 198 43.69 30.67 -4.19
N GLU A 199 43.03 31.79 -3.86
CA GLU A 199 43.21 32.49 -2.56
C GLU A 199 42.33 31.91 -1.44
N ALA A 200 41.33 31.10 -1.79
CA ALA A 200 40.48 30.34 -0.89
C ALA A 200 40.23 28.97 -1.55
N PRO A 201 41.23 28.07 -1.53
CA PRO A 201 41.12 26.77 -2.17
C PRO A 201 40.10 25.90 -1.46
N ASP A 202 39.41 25.10 -2.26
CA ASP A 202 38.66 23.94 -1.80
C ASP A 202 39.58 22.92 -1.11
N ILE A 203 39.06 22.20 -0.11
CA ILE A 203 39.76 21.15 0.62
C ILE A 203 38.80 20.00 0.92
N LEU A 204 38.98 18.89 0.22
CA LEU A 204 38.24 17.65 0.44
C LEU A 204 39.08 16.72 1.35
N PRO A 205 38.66 16.40 2.58
CA PRO A 205 37.42 16.81 3.26
C PRO A 205 37.55 18.16 4.00
N ASP A 206 36.42 18.87 4.17
CA ASP A 206 36.31 20.18 4.85
C ASP A 206 36.79 20.18 6.33
N GLU A 207 36.66 19.04 7.03
CA GLU A 207 37.06 18.89 8.45
C GLU A 207 38.45 18.22 8.62
N PRO A 208 39.33 18.76 9.48
CA PRO A 208 40.74 18.36 9.55
C PRO A 208 40.97 16.98 10.17
N GLY A 209 41.77 16.18 9.48
CA GLY A 209 42.12 14.80 9.84
C GLY A 209 42.18 13.82 8.65
N GLY A 210 41.73 14.26 7.47
CA GLY A 210 41.74 13.51 6.22
C GLY A 210 40.75 12.36 6.17
N ILE A 211 40.48 11.86 4.97
CA ILE A 211 39.69 10.64 4.72
C ILE A 211 40.59 9.44 4.99
N GLU A 212 40.20 8.55 5.89
CA GLU A 212 40.93 7.32 6.19
C GLU A 212 40.47 6.18 5.28
N TYR A 213 41.40 5.48 4.63
CA TYR A 213 41.12 4.34 3.76
C TYR A 213 41.98 3.14 4.17
N GLU A 214 41.34 2.00 4.48
CA GLU A 214 42.00 0.71 4.77
C GLU A 214 41.92 -0.17 3.53
N PHE A 215 43.07 -0.63 3.03
CA PHE A 215 43.16 -1.45 1.82
C PHE A 215 42.45 -2.79 1.99
N ASP A 216 41.44 -3.06 1.16
CA ASP A 216 40.83 -4.39 1.12
C ASP A 216 41.84 -5.41 0.56
N SER A 217 41.98 -6.51 1.30
CA SER A 217 42.90 -7.61 1.04
C SER A 217 42.29 -8.72 0.17
N THR A 218 41.01 -8.58 -0.21
CA THR A 218 40.32 -9.48 -1.13
C THR A 218 41.01 -9.48 -2.50
N PRO A 219 41.56 -10.61 -2.99
CA PRO A 219 42.32 -10.60 -4.23
C PRO A 219 41.43 -10.41 -5.47
N VAL A 220 41.68 -9.35 -6.23
CA VAL A 220 41.00 -9.13 -7.53
C VAL A 220 41.59 -10.09 -8.57
N PRO A 221 40.81 -10.71 -9.46
CA PRO A 221 41.35 -11.44 -10.60
C PRO A 221 42.19 -10.53 -11.50
N SER A 222 43.26 -11.06 -12.11
CA SER A 222 43.89 -10.43 -13.27
C SER A 222 42.85 -10.23 -14.40
N PRO A 223 42.98 -9.21 -15.26
CA PRO A 223 42.08 -9.05 -16.40
C PRO A 223 42.18 -10.23 -17.37
N GLU A 224 41.12 -10.46 -18.13
CA GLU A 224 41.14 -11.42 -19.24
C GLU A 224 42.14 -10.97 -20.32
N ILE A 225 42.87 -11.94 -20.86
CA ILE A 225 43.90 -11.70 -21.88
C ILE A 225 43.24 -11.57 -23.24
N ILE A 226 43.39 -10.42 -23.89
CA ILE A 226 42.98 -10.25 -25.28
C ILE A 226 44.06 -10.86 -26.18
N THR A 227 43.72 -11.96 -26.85
CA THR A 227 44.60 -12.67 -27.80
C THR A 227 44.87 -11.85 -29.05
N LEU A 228 46.06 -12.00 -29.64
CA LEU A 228 46.46 -11.19 -30.80
C LEU A 228 45.90 -11.69 -32.13
N GLU A 229 45.49 -12.95 -32.26
CA GLU A 229 44.89 -13.49 -33.49
C GLU A 229 43.59 -12.74 -33.87
N LYS A 230 43.17 -12.82 -35.13
CA LYS A 230 41.78 -12.48 -35.51
C LYS A 230 40.83 -13.53 -34.93
N ASN A 231 39.57 -13.17 -34.72
CA ASN A 231 38.54 -14.12 -34.28
C ASN A 231 38.14 -15.08 -35.41
N GLU A 232 37.94 -14.57 -36.62
CA GLU A 232 37.87 -15.32 -37.88
C GLU A 232 38.86 -14.70 -38.90
N MET A 233 39.31 -15.45 -39.90
CA MET A 233 40.37 -14.97 -40.82
C MET A 233 39.88 -13.87 -41.76
N GLU A 234 38.59 -13.91 -42.07
CA GLU A 234 37.83 -13.07 -42.98
C GLU A 234 37.56 -11.65 -42.43
N HIS A 235 37.67 -11.42 -41.12
CA HIS A 235 37.51 -10.08 -40.53
C HIS A 235 38.63 -9.15 -40.98
N LEU A 236 38.34 -7.90 -41.36
CA LEU A 236 39.36 -6.96 -41.84
C LEU A 236 40.05 -6.29 -40.64
N ARG A 237 41.38 -6.41 -40.53
CA ARG A 237 42.16 -5.82 -39.43
C ARG A 237 42.78 -4.48 -39.78
N ILE A 238 42.45 -3.47 -38.99
CA ILE A 238 43.00 -2.12 -38.98
C ILE A 238 44.03 -1.97 -37.84
N LEU A 239 45.16 -1.34 -38.14
CA LEU A 239 46.18 -0.92 -37.16
C LEU A 239 46.41 0.60 -37.26
N SER A 240 46.37 1.30 -36.13
CA SER A 240 46.90 2.66 -35.98
C SER A 240 48.19 2.63 -35.15
N TYR A 241 49.25 3.28 -35.62
CA TYR A 241 50.52 3.32 -34.89
C TYR A 241 51.40 4.52 -35.24
N ASN A 242 51.58 5.45 -34.29
CA ASN A 242 52.62 6.47 -34.40
C ASN A 242 54.00 5.81 -34.20
N VAL A 243 54.84 5.84 -35.22
CA VAL A 243 56.13 5.12 -35.27
C VAL A 243 57.30 5.95 -34.74
N ARG A 244 57.03 7.19 -34.30
CA ARG A 244 57.98 8.12 -33.70
C ARG A 244 59.20 8.34 -34.59
N GLN A 245 59.11 9.34 -35.47
CA GLN A 245 60.12 9.68 -36.47
C GLN A 245 60.43 8.50 -37.42
N ASN A 246 61.69 8.30 -37.77
CA ASN A 246 62.16 7.28 -38.73
C ASN A 246 62.02 5.81 -38.26
N GLY A 247 61.15 5.48 -37.30
CA GLY A 247 61.20 4.21 -36.55
C GLY A 247 61.12 2.93 -37.37
N LEU A 248 60.34 2.93 -38.45
CA LEU A 248 60.25 1.80 -39.39
C LEU A 248 61.55 1.52 -40.15
N PHE A 249 62.47 2.50 -40.21
CA PHE A 249 63.73 2.46 -40.96
C PHE A 249 64.98 2.53 -40.07
N ASP A 250 64.80 2.88 -38.78
CA ASP A 250 65.85 2.99 -37.77
C ASP A 250 66.43 1.60 -37.44
N PRO A 251 67.73 1.33 -37.72
CA PRO A 251 68.33 0.03 -37.44
C PRO A 251 68.41 -0.36 -35.95
N GLU A 252 68.10 0.55 -35.02
CA GLU A 252 68.00 0.26 -33.59
C GLU A 252 66.55 0.00 -33.12
N ARG A 253 65.53 0.11 -34.01
CA ARG A 253 64.09 -0.10 -33.70
C ARG A 253 63.30 -0.92 -34.73
N GLN A 254 63.79 -1.04 -35.97
CA GLN A 254 63.09 -1.69 -37.08
C GLN A 254 62.74 -3.16 -36.81
N ALA A 255 63.59 -3.89 -36.09
CA ALA A 255 63.36 -5.31 -35.80
C ALA A 255 62.20 -5.52 -34.81
N GLU A 256 61.92 -4.52 -33.98
CA GLU A 256 60.85 -4.50 -32.98
C GLU A 256 59.51 -4.25 -33.68
N PHE A 257 59.45 -3.26 -34.58
CA PHE A 257 58.33 -3.07 -35.50
C PHE A 257 58.06 -4.31 -36.37
N GLU A 258 59.10 -4.96 -36.91
CA GLU A 258 58.95 -6.20 -37.69
C GLU A 258 58.24 -7.29 -36.88
N ARG A 259 58.65 -7.52 -35.62
CA ARG A 259 58.02 -8.54 -34.75
C ARG A 259 56.59 -8.17 -34.37
N ILE A 260 56.36 -6.93 -33.96
CA ILE A 260 55.03 -6.40 -33.61
C ILE A 260 54.07 -6.60 -34.78
N ILE A 261 54.41 -6.08 -35.96
CA ILE A 261 53.47 -6.05 -37.09
C ILE A 261 53.25 -7.48 -37.63
N LYS A 262 54.25 -8.37 -37.59
CA LYS A 262 54.09 -9.80 -37.91
C LYS A 262 53.28 -10.60 -36.89
N ALA A 263 53.22 -10.18 -35.63
CA ALA A 263 52.33 -10.78 -34.62
C ALA A 263 50.89 -10.26 -34.73
N LEU A 264 50.68 -9.08 -35.33
CA LEU A 264 49.37 -8.47 -35.52
C LEU A 264 48.72 -8.79 -36.88
N GLU A 265 49.50 -9.10 -37.92
CA GLU A 265 49.04 -9.44 -39.29
C GLU A 265 47.96 -8.51 -39.91
N PRO A 266 48.04 -7.17 -39.79
CA PRO A 266 46.98 -6.24 -40.24
C PRO A 266 46.79 -6.19 -41.76
N ASP A 267 45.61 -5.79 -42.19
CA ASP A 267 45.21 -5.60 -43.59
C ASP A 267 45.29 -4.13 -44.04
N ILE A 268 44.98 -3.20 -43.14
CA ILE A 268 45.11 -1.74 -43.33
C ILE A 268 45.88 -1.15 -42.14
N MET A 269 46.81 -0.25 -42.42
CA MET A 269 47.66 0.40 -41.41
C MET A 269 47.71 1.91 -41.64
N GLY A 270 47.35 2.68 -40.62
CA GLY A 270 47.64 4.11 -40.51
C GLY A 270 48.87 4.36 -39.66
N PHE A 271 49.97 4.83 -40.27
CA PHE A 271 51.19 5.20 -39.56
C PHE A 271 51.30 6.72 -39.42
N GLN A 272 51.82 7.21 -38.28
CA GLN A 272 52.07 8.62 -38.00
C GLN A 272 53.54 8.87 -37.57
N GLU A 273 54.00 10.12 -37.73
CA GLU A 273 55.41 10.56 -37.61
C GLU A 273 56.45 9.82 -38.49
N ALA A 274 56.03 9.08 -39.49
CA ALA A 274 56.92 8.31 -40.36
C ALA A 274 57.72 9.21 -41.33
N TYR A 275 58.75 9.89 -40.82
CA TYR A 275 59.65 10.78 -41.57
C TYR A 275 60.93 10.05 -42.01
N ASP A 276 61.43 10.34 -43.22
CA ASP A 276 62.76 9.93 -43.69
C ASP A 276 63.83 10.96 -43.30
N ASP A 277 64.97 10.50 -42.77
CA ASP A 277 66.15 11.30 -42.40
C ASP A 277 66.71 12.18 -43.54
N ASN A 278 66.34 11.88 -44.80
CA ASN A 278 66.78 12.59 -46.00
C ASN A 278 65.73 13.54 -46.60
N ASP A 279 64.54 13.68 -45.98
CA ASP A 279 63.44 14.55 -46.46
C ASP A 279 62.94 14.14 -47.86
N THR A 280 62.96 12.83 -48.18
CA THR A 280 62.62 12.29 -49.51
C THR A 280 61.27 11.58 -49.59
N ASN A 281 60.75 11.02 -48.47
CA ASN A 281 59.47 10.31 -48.37
C ASN A 281 59.20 9.34 -49.54
N ASP A 282 60.19 8.51 -49.91
CA ASP A 282 60.07 7.66 -51.08
C ASP A 282 59.19 6.43 -50.78
N VAL A 283 57.99 6.41 -51.37
CA VAL A 283 57.00 5.33 -51.23
C VAL A 283 57.60 3.94 -51.55
N ASN A 284 58.60 3.90 -52.44
CA ASN A 284 59.29 2.66 -52.80
C ASN A 284 60.01 1.99 -51.60
N ASP A 285 60.44 2.75 -50.58
CA ASP A 285 61.18 2.22 -49.43
C ASP A 285 60.25 1.57 -48.39
N ILE A 286 59.02 2.09 -48.21
CA ILE A 286 58.00 1.45 -47.35
C ILE A 286 57.32 0.27 -48.06
N GLU A 287 57.03 0.36 -49.37
CA GLU A 287 56.55 -0.77 -50.16
C GLU A 287 57.56 -1.94 -50.10
N ALA A 288 58.86 -1.67 -50.29
CA ALA A 288 59.90 -2.70 -50.21
C ALA A 288 60.08 -3.31 -48.81
N LEU A 289 59.84 -2.53 -47.75
CA LEU A 289 59.86 -3.03 -46.36
C LEU A 289 58.73 -4.04 -46.12
N PHE A 290 57.51 -3.71 -46.57
CA PHE A 290 56.35 -4.59 -46.42
C PHE A 290 56.36 -5.80 -47.36
N GLU A 291 57.00 -5.71 -48.54
CA GLU A 291 57.30 -6.88 -49.40
C GLU A 291 58.29 -7.87 -48.75
N ASP A 292 59.30 -7.40 -48.00
CA ASP A 292 60.26 -8.27 -47.29
C ASP A 292 59.67 -8.84 -45.99
N TRP A 293 58.82 -8.07 -45.31
CA TRP A 293 58.12 -8.51 -44.11
C TRP A 293 57.02 -9.53 -44.41
N PHE A 294 56.15 -9.25 -45.39
CA PHE A 294 55.02 -10.10 -45.79
C PHE A 294 55.15 -10.53 -47.26
N PRO A 295 56.12 -11.42 -47.58
CA PRO A 295 56.26 -11.93 -48.93
C PRO A 295 54.99 -12.68 -49.35
N GLU A 296 54.64 -12.54 -50.63
CA GLU A 296 53.40 -13.03 -51.27
C GLU A 296 52.13 -12.18 -51.03
N VAL A 297 52.18 -11.13 -50.18
CA VAL A 297 51.13 -10.08 -50.11
C VAL A 297 51.47 -8.93 -51.08
N ASN A 298 50.45 -8.35 -51.74
CA ASN A 298 50.60 -7.16 -52.58
C ASN A 298 50.10 -5.93 -51.82
N TRP A 299 50.99 -5.00 -51.50
CA TRP A 299 50.65 -3.79 -50.75
C TRP A 299 50.41 -2.58 -51.65
N HIS A 300 49.56 -1.67 -51.16
CA HIS A 300 49.24 -0.38 -51.75
C HIS A 300 49.50 0.72 -50.72
N VAL A 301 50.27 1.74 -51.09
CA VAL A 301 50.70 2.79 -50.15
C VAL A 301 50.28 4.19 -50.62
N SER A 302 49.76 4.98 -49.68
CA SER A 302 49.53 6.41 -49.85
C SER A 302 50.41 7.23 -48.92
N SER A 303 50.89 8.38 -49.40
CA SER A 303 51.82 9.29 -48.69
C SER A 303 51.50 10.77 -48.98
N GLU A 304 50.22 11.11 -49.20
CA GLU A 304 49.78 12.44 -49.64
C GLU A 304 49.99 13.54 -48.57
N TRP A 305 50.29 13.18 -47.32
CA TRP A 305 50.74 14.12 -46.28
C TRP A 305 52.11 13.72 -45.70
N ASN A 306 52.94 14.72 -45.36
CA ASN A 306 54.32 14.49 -44.91
C ASN A 306 54.35 14.01 -43.45
N GLY A 307 54.59 12.71 -43.25
CA GLY A 307 54.71 12.07 -41.94
C GLY A 307 53.59 11.07 -41.62
N ASN A 308 52.56 10.99 -42.45
CA ASN A 308 51.54 9.92 -42.37
C ASN A 308 51.63 9.04 -43.61
N PHE A 309 51.47 7.72 -43.41
CA PHE A 309 51.24 6.76 -44.49
C PHE A 309 49.95 6.00 -44.25
N VAL A 310 49.30 5.57 -45.33
CA VAL A 310 48.33 4.48 -45.28
C VAL A 310 48.90 3.33 -46.09
N VAL A 311 49.03 2.14 -45.47
CA VAL A 311 49.51 0.90 -46.10
C VAL A 311 48.37 -0.10 -46.08
N SER A 312 47.95 -0.60 -47.24
CA SER A 312 46.71 -1.37 -47.42
C SER A 312 46.95 -2.59 -48.30
N ARG A 313 46.29 -3.72 -48.01
CA ARG A 313 46.18 -4.86 -48.95
C ARG A 313 45.22 -4.56 -50.10
N TYR A 314 44.25 -3.67 -49.86
CA TYR A 314 43.23 -3.25 -50.83
C TYR A 314 43.73 -2.10 -51.73
N PRO A 315 43.40 -2.10 -53.03
CA PRO A 315 43.67 -1.00 -53.94
C PRO A 315 43.14 0.36 -53.44
N ILE A 316 43.89 1.43 -53.72
CA ILE A 316 43.47 2.81 -53.43
C ILE A 316 42.68 3.36 -54.62
N LEU A 317 41.40 3.64 -54.42
CA LEU A 317 40.49 4.22 -55.43
C LEU A 317 40.66 5.74 -55.53
N HIS A 318 40.72 6.41 -54.37
CA HIS A 318 40.94 7.84 -54.23
C HIS A 318 41.91 8.12 -53.08
N GLN A 319 42.71 9.17 -53.19
CA GLN A 319 43.58 9.67 -52.12
C GLN A 319 43.72 11.18 -52.18
N GLY A 320 44.00 11.80 -51.03
CA GLY A 320 44.47 13.18 -50.96
C GLY A 320 44.77 13.65 -49.55
N ASN A 321 45.44 14.80 -49.46
CA ASN A 321 45.48 15.60 -48.25
C ASN A 321 44.18 16.41 -48.15
N HIS A 322 43.44 16.29 -47.04
CA HIS A 322 42.05 16.76 -46.94
C HIS A 322 41.86 17.92 -45.97
N SER A 323 42.62 17.92 -44.87
CA SER A 323 42.82 19.09 -44.01
C SER A 323 44.31 19.24 -43.65
N TRP A 324 44.67 20.26 -42.90
CA TRP A 324 46.01 20.44 -42.38
C TRP A 324 46.32 19.37 -41.32
N ARG A 325 47.16 18.38 -41.69
CA ARG A 325 47.58 17.20 -40.89
C ARG A 325 46.63 15.99 -40.89
N SER A 326 45.68 15.93 -41.84
CA SER A 326 44.87 14.73 -42.11
C SER A 326 44.85 14.38 -43.60
N MET A 327 45.18 13.12 -43.89
CA MET A 327 44.99 12.52 -45.21
C MET A 327 43.86 11.51 -45.18
N GLY A 328 43.15 11.33 -46.30
CA GLY A 328 42.12 10.31 -46.44
C GLY A 328 42.26 9.55 -47.75
N VAL A 329 41.90 8.27 -47.70
CA VAL A 329 41.92 7.35 -48.84
C VAL A 329 40.62 6.56 -48.91
N LEU A 330 40.09 6.38 -50.12
CA LEU A 330 39.00 5.45 -50.38
C LEU A 330 39.61 4.14 -50.88
N LEU A 331 39.33 3.04 -50.20
CA LEU A 331 39.94 1.73 -50.41
C LEU A 331 38.93 0.74 -51.02
N ASP A 332 39.41 -0.09 -51.93
CA ASP A 332 38.63 -1.06 -52.71
C ASP A 332 38.34 -2.32 -51.88
N THR A 333 37.50 -2.19 -50.86
CA THR A 333 37.10 -3.23 -49.91
C THR A 333 35.81 -3.97 -50.29
N GLU A 334 35.27 -3.76 -51.50
CA GLU A 334 34.00 -4.34 -51.97
C GLU A 334 33.94 -5.89 -51.90
N GLU A 335 35.09 -6.59 -51.90
CA GLU A 335 35.13 -8.07 -51.80
C GLU A 335 34.90 -8.60 -50.38
N ASP A 336 35.22 -7.81 -49.34
CA ASP A 336 35.18 -8.22 -47.92
C ASP A 336 34.17 -7.42 -47.05
N LEU A 337 33.87 -6.16 -47.40
CA LEU A 337 32.94 -5.27 -46.66
C LEU A 337 31.69 -4.85 -47.47
N GLY A 338 31.45 -5.47 -48.64
CA GLY A 338 30.35 -5.12 -49.57
C GLY A 338 30.48 -3.74 -50.24
N THR A 339 31.26 -2.83 -49.66
CA THR A 339 31.40 -1.41 -49.98
C THR A 339 32.88 -0.97 -49.93
N PRO A 340 33.25 0.16 -50.57
CA PRO A 340 34.55 0.79 -50.37
C PRO A 340 34.66 1.47 -48.99
N LEU A 341 35.80 1.35 -48.31
CA LEU A 341 36.06 1.98 -47.00
C LEU A 341 36.75 3.34 -47.16
N PHE A 342 36.23 4.40 -46.52
CA PHE A 342 36.92 5.68 -46.42
C PHE A 342 37.77 5.77 -45.15
N PHE A 343 39.08 5.61 -45.32
CA PHE A 343 40.05 5.57 -44.24
C PHE A 343 40.78 6.91 -44.10
N ILE A 344 40.64 7.57 -42.94
CA ILE A 344 41.30 8.85 -42.61
C ILE A 344 42.46 8.57 -41.64
N ASN A 345 43.65 9.08 -41.94
CA ASN A 345 44.82 9.01 -41.06
C ASN A 345 45.31 10.43 -40.70
N SER A 346 45.23 10.77 -39.41
CA SER A 346 45.56 12.10 -38.87
C SER A 346 46.71 12.07 -37.87
N HIS A 347 47.46 13.16 -37.81
CA HIS A 347 48.36 13.45 -36.69
C HIS A 347 48.26 14.94 -36.35
N PHE A 348 47.39 15.33 -35.41
CA PHE A 348 47.10 16.75 -35.12
C PHE A 348 48.21 17.46 -34.32
N SER A 349 48.03 18.76 -34.02
CA SER A 349 49.01 19.57 -33.31
C SER A 349 49.18 19.24 -31.82
N CYS A 350 50.37 18.78 -31.44
CA CYS A 350 50.77 18.39 -30.09
C CYS A 350 50.88 19.55 -29.05
N CYS A 351 50.89 19.14 -27.78
CA CYS A 351 51.08 20.02 -26.61
C CYS A 351 50.07 21.19 -26.56
N ASP A 352 50.46 22.36 -26.06
CA ASP A 352 49.57 23.52 -25.81
C ASP A 352 48.90 24.15 -27.04
N ALA A 353 49.06 23.58 -28.24
CA ALA A 353 48.62 24.12 -29.53
C ALA A 353 47.10 23.98 -29.79
N ASN A 354 46.26 24.18 -28.77
CA ASN A 354 44.82 23.92 -28.81
C ASN A 354 44.07 24.70 -29.90
N ASP A 355 44.32 26.00 -30.07
CA ASP A 355 43.71 26.80 -31.15
C ASP A 355 43.96 26.18 -32.54
N ASN A 356 45.20 25.74 -32.79
CA ASN A 356 45.58 25.09 -34.04
C ASN A 356 44.93 23.70 -34.16
N ARG A 357 44.72 22.99 -33.05
CA ARG A 357 44.08 21.67 -33.04
C ARG A 357 42.59 21.81 -33.38
N GLN A 358 41.91 22.84 -32.87
CA GLN A 358 40.53 23.17 -33.22
C GLN A 358 40.40 23.52 -34.72
N GLU A 359 41.25 24.40 -35.25
CA GLU A 359 41.28 24.76 -36.69
C GLU A 359 41.43 23.51 -37.59
N GLN A 360 42.14 22.48 -37.12
CA GLN A 360 42.41 21.25 -37.88
C GLN A 360 41.25 20.25 -37.86
N VAL A 361 40.48 20.18 -36.75
CA VAL A 361 39.27 19.34 -36.67
C VAL A 361 38.07 20.01 -37.34
N ASP A 362 37.90 21.33 -37.19
CA ASP A 362 36.89 22.11 -37.92
C ASP A 362 37.07 21.95 -39.45
N GLU A 363 38.31 22.06 -39.95
CA GLU A 363 38.62 21.86 -41.38
C GLU A 363 38.34 20.44 -41.85
N LEU A 364 38.70 19.42 -41.05
CA LEU A 364 38.46 18.02 -41.41
C LEU A 364 36.97 17.70 -41.48
N MET A 365 36.20 18.14 -40.49
CA MET A 365 34.77 17.79 -40.38
C MET A 365 33.93 18.57 -41.39
N GLY A 366 34.27 19.84 -41.65
CA GLY A 366 33.75 20.58 -42.79
C GLY A 366 34.02 19.89 -44.14
N PHE A 367 35.19 19.24 -44.30
CA PHE A 367 35.50 18.44 -45.50
C PHE A 367 34.73 17.11 -45.56
N VAL A 368 34.58 16.38 -44.44
CA VAL A 368 33.78 15.14 -44.38
C VAL A 368 32.33 15.41 -44.75
N ARG A 369 31.72 16.46 -44.19
CA ARG A 369 30.37 16.94 -44.56
C ARG A 369 30.26 17.21 -46.06
N ASP A 370 31.24 17.89 -46.64
CA ASP A 370 31.26 18.24 -48.07
C ASP A 370 31.48 17.00 -48.96
N LEU A 371 32.17 15.95 -48.50
CA LEU A 371 32.22 14.64 -49.18
C LEU A 371 30.87 13.91 -49.15
N LYS A 372 30.22 13.80 -47.97
CA LYS A 372 28.89 13.16 -47.83
C LYS A 372 27.82 13.89 -48.66
N ASN A 373 27.91 15.22 -48.77
CA ASN A 373 27.03 16.04 -49.60
C ASN A 373 27.39 16.08 -51.11
N GLY A 374 28.44 15.38 -51.55
CA GLY A 374 28.86 15.37 -52.97
C GLY A 374 29.37 16.71 -53.50
N LEU A 375 29.92 17.55 -52.61
CA LEU A 375 30.55 18.84 -52.92
C LEU A 375 32.08 18.75 -53.02
N GLY A 376 32.67 17.70 -52.41
CA GLY A 376 34.10 17.44 -52.39
C GLY A 376 34.72 16.94 -53.71
N PRO A 377 36.02 16.52 -53.69
CA PRO A 377 36.76 16.07 -54.88
C PRO A 377 36.27 14.72 -55.45
N PHE A 378 35.63 13.93 -54.61
CA PHE A 378 34.82 12.75 -54.96
C PHE A 378 33.54 12.80 -54.09
N THR A 379 32.74 11.75 -54.08
CA THR A 379 31.51 11.65 -53.29
C THR A 379 31.55 10.31 -52.57
N LEU A 380 31.22 10.30 -51.28
CA LEU A 380 30.94 9.06 -50.55
C LEU A 380 29.49 8.67 -50.90
N GLU A 381 29.26 7.43 -51.31
CA GLU A 381 27.88 6.94 -51.50
C GLU A 381 27.24 6.73 -50.11
N TYR A 382 25.91 6.80 -50.00
CA TYR A 382 25.25 6.63 -48.70
C TYR A 382 25.57 5.26 -48.12
N GLY A 383 25.92 5.20 -46.82
CA GLY A 383 26.38 3.99 -46.16
C GLY A 383 27.83 3.60 -46.47
N THR A 384 28.64 4.47 -47.10
CA THR A 384 30.09 4.23 -47.24
C THR A 384 30.75 4.27 -45.86
N PRO A 385 31.38 3.18 -45.37
CA PRO A 385 32.03 3.18 -44.06
C PRO A 385 33.13 4.23 -43.95
N ILE A 386 33.23 4.88 -42.80
CA ILE A 386 34.33 5.80 -42.47
C ILE A 386 35.05 5.29 -41.23
N VAL A 387 36.38 5.21 -41.29
CA VAL A 387 37.24 4.94 -40.14
C VAL A 387 38.34 5.99 -40.09
N HIS A 388 38.41 6.73 -38.98
CA HIS A 388 39.35 7.83 -38.77
C HIS A 388 40.30 7.51 -37.62
N VAL A 389 41.56 7.25 -37.96
CA VAL A 389 42.60 6.85 -37.01
C VAL A 389 43.69 7.90 -36.84
N GLY A 390 44.39 7.81 -35.71
CA GLY A 390 45.75 8.33 -35.57
C GLY A 390 46.02 9.06 -34.27
N ASP A 391 47.20 9.67 -34.18
CA ASP A 391 47.62 10.45 -33.02
C ASP A 391 46.93 11.83 -33.04
N PHE A 392 45.81 11.93 -32.35
CA PHE A 392 45.04 13.17 -32.29
C PHE A 392 45.61 14.18 -31.28
N ASN A 393 46.62 13.79 -30.48
CA ASN A 393 47.26 14.68 -29.51
C ASN A 393 46.28 15.39 -28.55
N LEU A 394 45.17 14.72 -28.20
CA LEU A 394 44.10 15.28 -27.38
C LEU A 394 44.52 15.38 -25.90
N VAL A 395 45.18 16.49 -25.58
CA VAL A 395 45.73 16.85 -24.24
C VAL A 395 45.22 18.22 -23.75
N GLY A 396 44.01 18.61 -24.14
CA GLY A 396 43.44 19.92 -23.86
C GLY A 396 41.91 19.90 -23.94
N HIS A 397 41.30 20.87 -24.63
CA HIS A 397 39.83 21.00 -24.66
C HIS A 397 39.12 19.79 -25.29
N ARG A 398 38.09 19.28 -24.60
CA ARG A 398 37.16 18.23 -25.06
C ARG A 398 36.45 18.58 -26.35
N GLN A 399 36.16 19.88 -26.56
CA GLN A 399 35.59 20.43 -27.78
C GLN A 399 36.18 19.84 -29.07
N GLN A 400 37.49 19.54 -29.10
CA GLN A 400 38.17 19.00 -30.28
C GLN A 400 37.82 17.53 -30.56
N LEU A 401 37.45 16.77 -29.54
CA LEU A 401 36.84 15.45 -29.71
C LEU A 401 35.39 15.61 -30.15
N THR A 402 34.60 16.46 -29.47
CA THR A 402 33.20 16.78 -29.81
C THR A 402 33.02 17.25 -31.26
N THR A 403 33.94 18.04 -31.80
CA THR A 403 33.93 18.40 -33.23
C THR A 403 34.10 17.19 -34.13
N LEU A 404 34.94 16.21 -33.75
CA LEU A 404 35.19 14.99 -34.54
C LEU A 404 34.11 13.92 -34.38
N THR A 405 33.47 13.82 -33.21
CA THR A 405 32.41 12.86 -32.91
C THR A 405 31.05 13.41 -33.32
N ASP A 406 30.65 14.57 -32.81
CA ASP A 406 29.31 15.15 -32.96
C ASP A 406 29.20 16.13 -34.14
N GLY A 407 30.34 16.54 -34.72
CA GLY A 407 30.38 17.48 -35.85
C GLY A 407 30.03 18.93 -35.49
N ASP A 408 30.18 19.30 -34.22
CA ASP A 408 30.07 20.66 -33.67
C ASP A 408 31.27 21.53 -34.10
N ILE A 409 31.08 22.41 -35.09
CA ILE A 409 32.17 23.13 -35.79
C ILE A 409 32.31 24.55 -35.24
N VAL A 410 33.43 24.82 -34.55
CA VAL A 410 33.59 26.07 -33.76
C VAL A 410 33.71 27.32 -34.64
N ASP A 411 34.39 27.26 -35.79
CA ASP A 411 34.34 28.31 -36.83
C ASP A 411 33.44 27.92 -38.02
N GLU A 412 32.13 27.81 -37.77
CA GLU A 412 31.07 27.73 -38.80
C GLU A 412 31.27 28.74 -39.95
N ALA A 413 31.85 29.91 -39.66
CA ALA A 413 31.99 30.99 -40.63
C ALA A 413 33.11 30.74 -41.66
N SER A 414 34.06 29.89 -41.33
CA SER A 414 35.10 29.39 -42.25
C SER A 414 34.78 28.00 -42.80
N TYR A 415 34.28 27.09 -41.97
CA TYR A 415 34.18 25.65 -42.27
C TYR A 415 32.74 25.13 -42.46
N GLY A 416 31.74 25.99 -42.32
CA GLY A 416 30.32 25.67 -42.52
C GLY A 416 29.65 25.07 -41.28
N ILE A 417 28.31 24.99 -41.33
CA ILE A 417 27.48 24.58 -40.19
C ILE A 417 27.73 23.15 -39.71
N ASP A 418 27.32 22.91 -38.47
CA ASP A 418 27.30 21.60 -37.81
C ASP A 418 26.54 20.54 -38.61
N PHE A 419 26.91 19.27 -38.44
CA PHE A 419 26.26 18.11 -39.04
C PHE A 419 26.60 16.87 -38.22
N LEU A 420 25.69 15.90 -38.10
CA LEU A 420 26.03 14.63 -37.50
C LEU A 420 26.83 13.78 -38.52
N PRO A 421 28.03 13.29 -38.17
CA PRO A 421 28.95 12.72 -39.14
C PRO A 421 28.72 11.25 -39.51
N ASP A 422 27.89 10.50 -38.78
CA ASP A 422 27.44 9.17 -39.21
C ASP A 422 26.21 9.24 -40.16
N TRP A 423 25.75 8.12 -40.70
CA TRP A 423 24.76 8.02 -41.79
C TRP A 423 23.30 7.93 -41.31
N ASP A 424 23.09 7.46 -40.09
CA ASP A 424 21.82 7.38 -39.37
C ASP A 424 21.43 8.68 -38.63
N ASP A 425 22.17 9.77 -38.87
CA ASP A 425 22.16 11.02 -38.11
C ASP A 425 22.62 10.85 -36.64
N SER A 426 23.66 10.04 -36.38
CA SER A 426 24.37 9.94 -35.09
C SER A 426 25.83 10.49 -35.11
N PRO A 427 26.49 10.64 -33.93
CA PRO A 427 27.93 10.95 -33.83
C PRO A 427 28.82 9.78 -34.27
N LEU A 428 30.06 10.06 -34.74
CA LEU A 428 31.06 8.98 -34.88
C LEU A 428 31.45 8.45 -33.50
N THR A 429 31.37 7.13 -33.30
CA THR A 429 31.74 6.51 -32.02
C THR A 429 33.26 6.49 -31.84
N ASP A 430 33.74 7.11 -30.74
CA ASP A 430 35.13 6.99 -30.28
C ASP A 430 35.35 5.63 -29.63
N LEU A 431 35.80 4.65 -30.41
CA LEU A 431 36.13 3.34 -29.89
C LEU A 431 37.17 3.48 -28.77
N PHE A 432 36.89 2.87 -27.62
CA PHE A 432 37.90 2.66 -26.59
C PHE A 432 38.62 1.31 -26.79
N SER A 433 39.88 1.18 -26.38
CA SER A 433 40.61 -0.09 -26.47
C SER A 433 41.49 -0.32 -25.24
N ARG A 434 41.15 -1.33 -24.43
CA ARG A 434 41.97 -1.77 -23.29
C ARG A 434 43.29 -2.39 -23.77
N GLN A 435 44.34 -2.29 -22.96
CA GLN A 435 45.59 -3.00 -23.18
C GLN A 435 45.44 -4.51 -22.97
N THR A 436 46.07 -5.31 -23.83
CA THR A 436 45.77 -6.76 -23.95
C THR A 436 45.85 -7.55 -22.63
N HIS A 437 46.78 -7.21 -21.72
CA HIS A 437 47.06 -7.96 -20.49
C HIS A 437 46.90 -7.14 -19.18
N ILE A 438 46.44 -5.89 -19.25
CA ILE A 438 46.33 -5.01 -18.07
C ILE A 438 45.12 -4.08 -18.20
N ARG A 439 44.54 -3.66 -17.06
CA ARG A 439 43.38 -2.75 -16.99
C ARG A 439 43.77 -1.28 -17.21
N MET A 440 44.31 -0.99 -18.39
CA MET A 440 44.79 0.34 -18.76
C MET A 440 44.46 0.66 -20.20
N GLY A 441 44.07 1.90 -20.48
CA GLY A 441 43.64 2.40 -21.78
C GLY A 441 44.60 3.39 -22.45
N TYR A 442 45.71 3.75 -21.80
CA TYR A 442 46.68 4.67 -22.39
C TYR A 442 47.28 4.12 -23.69
N THR A 443 47.51 4.99 -24.67
CA THR A 443 48.15 4.64 -25.94
C THR A 443 49.55 5.24 -26.04
N TRP A 444 49.81 6.37 -25.39
CA TRP A 444 51.13 6.99 -25.29
C TRP A 444 51.75 6.82 -23.91
N ARG A 445 53.06 6.60 -23.84
CA ARG A 445 53.86 6.49 -22.62
C ARG A 445 55.34 6.80 -22.86
N ASN A 446 55.89 7.74 -22.08
CA ASN A 446 57.32 7.99 -22.03
C ASN A 446 57.85 8.05 -20.59
N ASP A 447 58.62 7.04 -20.18
CA ASP A 447 59.23 6.90 -18.84
C ASP A 447 60.23 8.02 -18.46
N ASN A 448 60.51 8.96 -19.38
CA ASN A 448 61.39 10.11 -19.17
C ASN A 448 60.66 11.46 -19.28
N SER A 449 59.32 11.45 -19.31
CA SER A 449 58.48 12.64 -19.42
C SER A 449 57.84 13.03 -18.08
N GLU A 450 57.60 14.33 -17.91
CA GLU A 450 56.71 14.91 -16.90
C GLU A 450 55.24 14.58 -17.19
N TYR A 451 54.86 14.40 -18.46
CA TYR A 451 53.50 14.02 -18.83
C TYR A 451 53.20 12.57 -18.41
N ASN A 452 51.97 12.36 -17.92
CA ASN A 452 51.42 11.03 -17.63
C ASN A 452 51.18 10.23 -18.92
N PRO A 453 51.22 8.89 -18.87
CA PRO A 453 50.69 8.06 -19.96
C PRO A 453 49.19 8.29 -20.13
N GLY A 454 48.72 8.39 -21.37
CA GLY A 454 47.31 8.67 -21.68
C GLY A 454 46.88 8.25 -23.09
N LYS A 455 45.59 8.40 -23.42
CA LYS A 455 45.04 8.12 -24.76
C LYS A 455 45.31 9.31 -25.68
N LEU A 456 46.24 9.13 -26.63
CA LEU A 456 46.49 10.08 -27.73
C LEU A 456 46.08 9.51 -29.10
N ASP A 457 45.97 8.18 -29.21
CA ASP A 457 45.76 7.46 -30.47
C ASP A 457 44.31 6.97 -30.57
N TYR A 458 43.54 7.67 -31.41
CA TYR A 458 42.11 7.50 -31.55
C TYR A 458 41.77 6.64 -32.78
N ILE A 459 40.57 6.06 -32.75
CA ILE A 459 39.91 5.36 -33.84
C ILE A 459 38.44 5.74 -33.68
N LEU A 460 37.99 6.69 -34.49
CA LEU A 460 36.57 7.01 -34.65
C LEU A 460 36.05 6.23 -35.85
N TYR A 461 34.81 5.78 -35.83
CA TYR A 461 34.22 5.05 -36.94
C TYR A 461 32.72 5.33 -37.05
N THR A 462 32.18 5.04 -38.23
CA THR A 462 30.73 5.01 -38.46
C THR A 462 30.19 3.67 -37.97
N ASP A 463 29.50 3.63 -36.84
CA ASP A 463 28.94 2.39 -36.28
C ASP A 463 27.64 1.97 -36.97
N SER A 464 26.91 2.92 -37.59
CA SER A 464 25.73 2.65 -38.43
C SER A 464 25.96 1.74 -39.65
N VAL A 465 27.23 1.38 -39.94
CA VAL A 465 27.64 0.52 -41.07
C VAL A 465 28.89 -0.36 -40.78
N LEU A 466 29.39 -0.41 -39.54
CA LEU A 466 30.55 -1.26 -39.16
C LEU A 466 30.45 -1.81 -37.73
N GLU A 467 30.67 -3.11 -37.56
CA GLU A 467 30.79 -3.76 -36.25
C GLU A 467 32.27 -4.01 -35.86
N PRO A 468 32.81 -3.42 -34.77
CA PRO A 468 34.17 -3.70 -34.26
C PRO A 468 34.26 -5.03 -33.48
N VAL A 469 34.23 -6.15 -34.20
CA VAL A 469 34.26 -7.52 -33.66
C VAL A 469 35.50 -7.91 -32.83
N LYS A 470 36.57 -7.08 -32.79
CA LYS A 470 37.69 -7.18 -31.83
C LYS A 470 38.49 -5.87 -31.76
N HIS A 471 38.96 -5.45 -30.59
CA HIS A 471 39.80 -4.25 -30.46
C HIS A 471 40.73 -4.33 -29.23
N PHE A 472 41.95 -3.79 -29.35
CA PHE A 472 42.93 -3.76 -28.25
C PHE A 472 44.10 -2.80 -28.49
N VAL A 473 44.80 -2.44 -27.41
CA VAL A 473 46.14 -1.83 -27.45
C VAL A 473 47.18 -2.88 -27.06
N LEU A 474 48.15 -3.16 -27.92
CA LEU A 474 49.21 -4.12 -27.59
C LEU A 474 50.30 -3.42 -26.76
N ASN A 475 50.53 -3.93 -25.54
CA ASN A 475 51.61 -3.49 -24.64
C ASN A 475 52.44 -4.70 -24.20
N THR A 476 53.62 -4.91 -24.79
CA THR A 476 54.45 -6.09 -24.51
C THR A 476 55.04 -6.11 -23.09
N LEU A 477 55.07 -4.96 -22.39
CA LEU A 477 55.55 -4.88 -21.01
C LEU A 477 54.61 -5.58 -20.01
N ALA A 478 53.34 -5.76 -20.37
CA ALA A 478 52.32 -6.42 -19.55
C ALA A 478 52.10 -7.90 -19.94
N MET A 479 52.67 -8.38 -21.04
CA MET A 479 52.49 -9.74 -21.53
C MET A 479 53.25 -10.77 -20.69
N SER A 480 52.73 -12.00 -20.61
CA SER A 480 53.43 -13.09 -19.92
C SER A 480 54.62 -13.63 -20.73
N GLU A 481 55.57 -14.30 -20.07
CA GLU A 481 56.67 -15.01 -20.76
C GLU A 481 56.17 -16.10 -21.73
N GLU A 482 54.97 -16.66 -21.49
CA GLU A 482 54.38 -17.70 -22.34
C GLU A 482 53.78 -17.08 -23.62
N ASP A 483 53.02 -16.00 -23.50
CA ASP A 483 52.39 -15.29 -24.63
C ASP A 483 53.45 -14.61 -25.52
N LEU A 484 54.45 -13.96 -24.92
CA LEU A 484 55.60 -13.41 -25.64
C LEU A 484 56.34 -14.51 -26.43
N SER A 485 56.55 -15.68 -25.83
CA SER A 485 57.17 -16.82 -26.51
C SER A 485 56.28 -17.47 -27.57
N PHE A 486 54.96 -17.31 -27.49
CA PHE A 486 54.00 -17.83 -28.46
C PHE A 486 53.93 -16.94 -29.70
N TYR A 487 53.75 -15.64 -29.51
CA TYR A 487 53.69 -14.63 -30.59
C TYR A 487 55.06 -14.21 -31.15
N ASN A 488 56.17 -14.75 -30.63
CA ASN A 488 57.55 -14.41 -31.02
C ASN A 488 57.86 -12.91 -30.82
N LEU A 489 57.41 -12.37 -29.68
CA LEU A 489 57.65 -11.00 -29.19
C LEU A 489 58.64 -11.03 -28.01
N ASN A 490 59.25 -9.89 -27.67
CA ASN A 490 59.93 -9.69 -26.38
C ASN A 490 59.22 -8.60 -25.57
N SER A 491 59.40 -8.61 -24.25
CA SER A 491 58.68 -7.71 -23.34
C SER A 491 58.89 -6.22 -23.61
N GLU A 492 60.10 -5.81 -24.01
CA GLU A 492 60.40 -4.40 -24.32
C GLU A 492 60.12 -4.00 -25.78
N ASP A 493 59.52 -4.86 -26.63
CA ASP A 493 59.36 -4.57 -28.06
C ASP A 493 58.56 -3.27 -28.32
N THR A 494 57.38 -3.09 -27.71
CA THR A 494 56.60 -1.85 -27.92
C THR A 494 57.30 -0.62 -27.34
N LYS A 495 57.99 -0.78 -26.20
CA LYS A 495 58.74 0.26 -25.49
C LYS A 495 59.99 0.75 -26.25
N ILE A 496 60.59 -0.11 -27.07
CA ILE A 496 61.78 0.22 -27.88
C ILE A 496 61.35 0.78 -29.24
N ALA A 497 60.28 0.24 -29.84
CA ALA A 497 59.77 0.69 -31.14
C ALA A 497 59.31 2.16 -31.12
N SER A 498 58.43 2.53 -30.17
CA SER A 498 57.84 3.88 -30.10
C SER A 498 57.53 4.27 -28.64
N ASP A 499 57.25 5.55 -28.39
CA ASP A 499 56.56 6.00 -27.17
C ASP A 499 55.03 5.97 -27.30
N HIS A 500 54.50 5.62 -28.47
CA HIS A 500 53.12 5.18 -28.67
C HIS A 500 53.03 3.64 -28.68
N LEU A 501 51.81 3.12 -28.46
CA LEU A 501 51.48 1.71 -28.49
C LEU A 501 50.62 1.38 -29.74
N PRO A 502 50.88 0.25 -30.42
CA PRO A 502 50.08 -0.15 -31.57
C PRO A 502 48.64 -0.50 -31.16
N ARG A 503 47.67 0.12 -31.82
CA ARG A 503 46.24 -0.02 -31.53
C ARG A 503 45.50 -0.68 -32.69
N VAL A 504 44.73 -1.73 -32.38
CA VAL A 504 44.12 -2.65 -33.36
C VAL A 504 42.60 -2.64 -33.26
N MET A 505 41.94 -2.73 -34.41
CA MET A 505 40.51 -2.93 -34.57
C MET A 505 40.25 -3.93 -35.71
N ASP A 506 39.52 -5.01 -35.43
CA ASP A 506 38.97 -5.93 -36.44
C ASP A 506 37.53 -5.52 -36.72
N ILE A 507 37.17 -5.39 -38.00
CA ILE A 507 35.83 -5.00 -38.46
C ILE A 507 35.24 -6.00 -39.43
N VAL A 508 33.91 -5.97 -39.53
CA VAL A 508 33.09 -6.50 -40.62
C VAL A 508 32.15 -5.40 -41.14
N GLU A 509 31.53 -5.63 -42.30
CA GLU A 509 30.32 -4.91 -42.70
C GLU A 509 29.26 -5.16 -41.62
N ASP A 510 28.70 -4.11 -41.01
CA ASP A 510 27.50 -4.29 -40.17
C ASP A 510 26.37 -4.79 -41.09
N PRO A 511 25.85 -6.01 -40.88
CA PRO A 511 24.91 -6.59 -41.82
C PRO A 511 23.61 -5.78 -41.85
N GLU A 512 23.16 -5.40 -43.06
CA GLU A 512 21.92 -4.64 -43.29
C GLU A 512 20.71 -5.37 -42.64
N GLU A 513 20.37 -4.91 -41.43
CA GLU A 513 19.72 -5.67 -40.35
C GLU A 513 20.48 -6.94 -39.89
N PRO A 514 20.50 -7.24 -38.57
CA PRO A 514 20.80 -8.59 -38.11
C PRO A 514 19.87 -9.54 -38.86
N THR A 515 20.39 -10.65 -39.41
CA THR A 515 19.54 -11.68 -40.03
C THR A 515 18.80 -12.47 -38.98
N TRP A 516 17.87 -11.79 -38.31
CA TRP A 516 16.97 -12.33 -37.32
C TRP A 516 16.31 -13.57 -37.88
N VAL A 517 16.72 -14.70 -37.32
CA VAL A 517 15.99 -15.96 -37.45
C VAL A 517 14.76 -15.82 -36.56
N TRP A 518 13.84 -14.94 -36.99
CA TRP A 518 12.61 -14.61 -36.28
C TRP A 518 11.94 -15.90 -35.84
N SER A 519 11.75 -16.05 -34.53
CA SER A 519 10.95 -17.14 -33.98
C SER A 519 9.59 -17.15 -34.65
N ASP A 520 9.05 -18.34 -34.96
CA ASP A 520 7.75 -18.49 -35.63
C ASP A 520 6.71 -17.59 -34.91
N PRO A 521 6.11 -16.59 -35.60
CA PRO A 521 5.43 -15.49 -34.94
C PRO A 521 4.23 -15.96 -34.12
N LEU A 522 4.06 -15.34 -32.95
CA LEU A 522 3.08 -15.79 -31.97
C LEU A 522 1.64 -15.68 -32.51
N PRO A 523 0.77 -16.67 -32.18
CA PRO A 523 -0.62 -16.63 -32.60
C PRO A 523 -1.38 -15.57 -31.78
N PRO A 524 -2.32 -14.81 -32.38
CA PRO A 524 -3.11 -13.83 -31.67
C PRO A 524 -3.80 -14.41 -30.43
N GLN A 525 -3.62 -13.77 -29.29
CA GLN A 525 -4.15 -14.17 -27.99
C GLN A 525 -5.41 -13.38 -27.62
N ASP A 526 -6.31 -13.98 -26.83
CA ASP A 526 -7.50 -13.31 -26.30
C ASP A 526 -7.16 -12.44 -25.07
N ASP A 527 -6.36 -12.96 -24.13
CA ASP A 527 -5.96 -12.28 -22.89
C ASP A 527 -4.81 -11.27 -23.12
N ASP A 528 -4.77 -10.20 -22.31
CA ASP A 528 -3.80 -9.10 -22.45
C ASP A 528 -2.34 -9.57 -22.28
N VAL A 529 -2.09 -10.45 -21.30
CA VAL A 529 -0.79 -11.06 -20.99
C VAL A 529 -0.99 -12.56 -20.73
N LEU A 530 -0.09 -13.39 -21.28
CA LEU A 530 0.00 -14.83 -21.09
C LEU A 530 1.46 -15.23 -20.81
N GLY A 531 1.67 -16.45 -20.31
CA GLY A 531 3.01 -16.98 -20.09
C GLY A 531 3.14 -17.93 -18.90
N ASN A 532 4.37 -18.28 -18.56
CA ASN A 532 4.75 -19.03 -17.36
C ASN A 532 6.20 -18.71 -16.95
N SER A 533 6.52 -18.93 -15.68
CA SER A 533 7.87 -18.79 -15.15
C SER A 533 8.15 -19.89 -14.13
N GLN A 534 9.42 -20.28 -14.01
CA GLN A 534 9.87 -21.39 -13.17
C GLN A 534 11.21 -21.05 -12.50
N LEU A 535 11.27 -21.27 -11.18
CA LEU A 535 12.48 -21.25 -10.36
C LEU A 535 12.74 -22.66 -9.82
N ASP A 536 13.82 -23.29 -10.27
CA ASP A 536 14.23 -24.61 -9.78
C ASP A 536 15.43 -24.49 -8.84
N ILE A 537 15.20 -24.60 -7.53
CA ILE A 537 16.25 -24.55 -6.51
C ILE A 537 16.90 -25.94 -6.38
N SER A 538 18.14 -26.07 -6.84
CA SER A 538 18.87 -27.34 -6.93
C SER A 538 20.04 -27.47 -5.94
N GLY A 539 20.59 -26.34 -5.49
CA GLY A 539 21.65 -26.28 -4.48
C GLY A 539 21.12 -26.45 -3.04
N PRO A 540 22.01 -26.75 -2.07
CA PRO A 540 21.63 -26.89 -0.67
C PRO A 540 21.23 -25.54 -0.07
N ILE A 541 20.05 -25.48 0.54
CA ILE A 541 19.53 -24.27 1.22
C ILE A 541 19.54 -24.40 2.76
N SER A 542 20.50 -25.15 3.30
CA SER A 542 20.73 -25.29 4.75
C SER A 542 21.33 -24.01 5.37
N THR A 543 21.80 -24.02 6.62
CA THR A 543 22.35 -22.81 7.27
C THR A 543 23.70 -22.43 6.67
N SER A 544 23.84 -21.18 6.20
CA SER A 544 25.10 -20.63 5.68
C SER A 544 25.71 -21.47 4.54
N SER A 545 24.86 -21.96 3.63
CA SER A 545 25.26 -22.68 2.41
C SER A 545 25.05 -21.84 1.15
N ASN A 546 25.90 -22.09 0.15
CA ASN A 546 25.68 -21.56 -1.20
C ASN A 546 24.44 -22.22 -1.80
N ILE A 547 23.46 -21.40 -2.15
CA ILE A 547 22.28 -21.78 -2.92
C ILE A 547 22.63 -21.73 -4.41
N SER A 548 22.07 -22.65 -5.19
CA SER A 548 22.10 -22.63 -6.65
C SER A 548 20.70 -22.91 -7.16
N ALA A 549 20.26 -22.16 -8.15
CA ALA A 549 18.95 -22.30 -8.76
C ALA A 549 19.03 -21.98 -10.25
N SER A 550 18.02 -22.36 -11.03
CA SER A 550 17.84 -21.86 -12.40
C SER A 550 16.50 -21.16 -12.54
N TRP A 551 16.51 -20.03 -13.25
CA TRP A 551 15.35 -19.24 -13.61
C TRP A 551 15.01 -19.47 -15.08
N ASN A 552 13.72 -19.61 -15.39
CA ASN A 552 13.19 -19.63 -16.75
C ASN A 552 11.88 -18.82 -16.78
N ALA A 553 11.66 -17.99 -17.79
CA ALA A 553 10.36 -17.37 -18.04
C ALA A 553 10.02 -17.30 -19.53
N ASN A 554 8.73 -17.25 -19.82
CA ASN A 554 8.16 -17.07 -21.15
C ASN A 554 6.92 -16.19 -20.99
N VAL A 555 6.90 -15.03 -21.65
CA VAL A 555 5.84 -14.01 -21.55
C VAL A 555 5.36 -13.67 -22.96
N SER A 556 4.05 -13.55 -23.17
CA SER A 556 3.48 -12.99 -24.40
C SER A 556 2.34 -12.01 -24.14
N LEU A 557 2.30 -10.94 -24.92
CA LEU A 557 1.34 -9.83 -24.83
C LEU A 557 0.59 -9.66 -26.15
N ARG A 558 -0.64 -9.15 -26.07
CA ARG A 558 -1.45 -8.82 -27.25
C ARG A 558 -0.96 -7.52 -27.89
N ASP A 559 -0.99 -7.42 -29.22
CA ASP A 559 -0.40 -6.30 -30.00
C ASP A 559 -1.01 -4.90 -29.71
N ASP A 560 -2.21 -4.84 -29.12
CA ASP A 560 -2.88 -3.61 -28.66
C ASP A 560 -2.54 -3.23 -27.21
N TYR A 561 -1.76 -4.05 -26.50
CA TYR A 561 -1.25 -3.76 -25.17
C TYR A 561 0.09 -3.04 -25.28
N GLY A 562 0.16 -1.80 -24.80
CA GLY A 562 1.38 -1.01 -24.89
C GLY A 562 2.45 -1.37 -23.85
N VAL A 563 3.71 -1.16 -24.23
CA VAL A 563 4.89 -1.23 -23.35
C VAL A 563 5.07 0.07 -22.56
N GLU A 564 5.86 -0.02 -21.49
CA GLU A 564 6.34 1.13 -20.70
C GLU A 564 7.68 1.68 -21.21
N LEU A 565 8.39 0.91 -22.05
CA LEU A 565 9.66 1.29 -22.69
C LEU A 565 9.49 2.41 -23.74
N LEU A 566 8.26 2.68 -24.18
CA LEU A 566 7.92 3.71 -25.16
C LEU A 566 6.78 4.60 -24.63
N PRO A 567 6.69 5.88 -25.05
CA PRO A 567 5.58 6.76 -24.67
C PRO A 567 4.22 6.28 -25.17
N ASP A 568 3.14 6.95 -24.75
CA ASP A 568 1.76 6.76 -25.24
C ASP A 568 1.24 5.30 -25.23
N ARG A 569 1.53 4.56 -24.14
CA ARG A 569 1.08 3.17 -23.85
C ARG A 569 -0.38 2.80 -24.18
N ALA A 570 -1.27 3.79 -24.30
CA ALA A 570 -2.67 3.59 -24.71
C ALA A 570 -2.87 3.33 -26.22
N LEU A 571 -1.82 3.41 -27.04
CA LEU A 571 -1.87 3.16 -28.49
C LEU A 571 -1.67 1.67 -28.86
N GLY A 572 -1.11 0.86 -27.96
CA GLY A 572 -0.67 -0.51 -28.23
C GLY A 572 0.71 -0.58 -28.87
N VAL A 573 1.46 -1.67 -28.63
CA VAL A 573 2.89 -1.75 -28.96
C VAL A 573 3.17 -1.46 -30.44
N ARG A 574 2.31 -1.95 -31.35
CA ARG A 574 2.48 -1.74 -32.80
C ARG A 574 2.54 -0.27 -33.18
N ALA A 575 1.68 0.54 -32.59
CA ALA A 575 1.59 1.97 -32.87
C ALA A 575 2.60 2.77 -32.04
N GLN A 576 3.05 2.27 -30.88
CA GLN A 576 4.19 2.88 -30.17
C GLN A 576 5.48 2.75 -30.98
N ILE A 577 5.75 1.57 -31.55
CA ILE A 577 6.93 1.34 -32.40
C ILE A 577 6.87 2.25 -33.63
N ASP A 578 5.80 2.17 -34.42
CA ASP A 578 5.57 3.01 -35.62
C ASP A 578 5.70 4.52 -35.34
N GLN A 579 5.31 5.00 -34.15
CA GLN A 579 5.34 6.42 -33.77
C GLN A 579 6.64 6.89 -33.08
N HIS A 580 7.40 6.00 -32.45
CA HIS A 580 8.54 6.38 -31.58
C HIS A 580 9.89 5.77 -31.96
N LEU A 581 9.88 4.68 -32.75
CA LEU A 581 11.05 4.06 -33.36
C LEU A 581 10.95 4.10 -34.90
N GLY A 582 9.91 4.73 -35.45
CA GLY A 582 9.55 4.69 -36.86
C GLY A 582 9.09 6.02 -37.44
N ASP A 583 8.67 6.01 -38.71
CA ASP A 583 8.31 7.23 -39.46
C ASP A 583 6.84 7.70 -39.25
N GLY A 584 6.05 6.97 -38.47
CA GLY A 584 4.64 7.25 -38.19
C GLY A 584 3.69 7.01 -39.35
N ASN A 585 4.04 6.20 -40.37
CA ASN A 585 3.19 5.98 -41.54
C ASN A 585 1.99 5.02 -41.31
N GLY A 586 1.99 4.23 -40.22
CA GLY A 586 0.96 3.23 -39.90
C GLY A 586 1.27 1.81 -40.38
N TRP A 587 2.55 1.47 -40.56
CA TRP A 587 3.04 0.20 -41.05
C TRP A 587 4.43 -0.12 -40.47
N LEU A 588 4.51 -1.16 -39.64
CA LEU A 588 5.78 -1.72 -39.19
C LEU A 588 6.55 -2.33 -40.37
N SER A 589 7.68 -1.71 -40.69
CA SER A 589 8.81 -2.28 -41.41
C SER A 589 9.56 -3.29 -40.54
N ILE A 590 10.77 -3.67 -40.93
CA ILE A 590 11.61 -4.62 -40.15
C ILE A 590 12.67 -3.90 -39.31
N PRO A 591 13.31 -2.78 -39.75
CA PRO A 591 14.20 -2.00 -38.88
C PRO A 591 13.52 -1.52 -37.60
N GLU A 592 12.32 -0.92 -37.71
CA GLU A 592 11.51 -0.48 -36.55
C GLU A 592 11.20 -1.63 -35.57
N ILE A 593 11.16 -2.88 -36.06
CA ILE A 593 11.00 -4.08 -35.24
C ILE A 593 12.33 -4.50 -34.61
N ALA A 594 13.46 -4.41 -35.33
CA ALA A 594 14.78 -4.67 -34.79
C ALA A 594 15.12 -3.70 -33.64
N ASP A 595 14.89 -2.40 -33.84
CA ASP A 595 15.05 -1.34 -32.83
C ASP A 595 14.22 -1.64 -31.57
N PHE A 596 12.98 -2.08 -31.75
CA PHE A 596 12.10 -2.48 -30.65
C PHE A 596 12.63 -3.69 -29.90
N VAL A 597 13.25 -4.66 -30.58
CA VAL A 597 13.83 -5.83 -29.93
C VAL A 597 15.07 -5.45 -29.14
N VAL A 598 16.00 -4.66 -29.71
CA VAL A 598 17.19 -4.15 -29.00
C VAL A 598 16.77 -3.36 -27.75
N LEU A 599 15.72 -2.55 -27.84
CA LEU A 599 15.13 -1.84 -26.69
C LEU A 599 14.59 -2.80 -25.60
N VAL A 600 13.98 -3.92 -25.98
CA VAL A 600 13.49 -4.95 -25.04
C VAL A 600 14.64 -5.74 -24.42
N GLU A 601 15.67 -6.10 -25.20
CA GLU A 601 16.82 -6.88 -24.73
C GLU A 601 17.67 -6.07 -23.75
N ASN A 602 17.98 -4.81 -24.07
CA ASN A 602 18.63 -3.87 -23.15
C ASN A 602 17.79 -3.67 -21.86
N ALA A 603 16.47 -3.55 -21.97
CA ALA A 603 15.58 -3.44 -20.82
C ALA A 603 15.41 -4.75 -20.00
N ARG A 604 15.95 -5.88 -20.48
CA ARG A 604 16.03 -7.16 -19.73
C ARG A 604 17.46 -7.54 -19.33
N ASN A 605 18.46 -6.68 -19.49
CA ASN A 605 19.80 -6.86 -18.92
C ASN A 605 19.80 -6.65 -17.38
N LEU A 606 19.35 -7.67 -16.66
CA LEU A 606 18.98 -7.58 -15.23
C LEU A 606 19.97 -8.36 -14.39
N THR A 607 20.70 -7.69 -13.49
CA THR A 607 21.88 -8.24 -12.81
C THR A 607 21.58 -9.35 -11.77
N ASN A 608 20.34 -9.46 -11.31
CA ASN A 608 19.97 -10.32 -10.19
C ASN A 608 18.48 -10.72 -10.18
N SER A 609 18.14 -11.72 -9.36
CA SER A 609 16.81 -12.36 -9.33
C SER A 609 15.66 -11.49 -8.80
N GLU A 610 15.93 -10.38 -8.12
CA GLU A 610 14.90 -9.42 -7.75
C GLU A 610 14.50 -8.58 -8.96
N MET A 611 15.48 -8.04 -9.69
CA MET A 611 15.28 -7.28 -10.93
C MET A 611 14.62 -8.13 -12.03
N MET A 612 14.90 -9.43 -12.09
CA MET A 612 14.18 -10.38 -12.96
C MET A 612 12.68 -10.49 -12.67
N GLY A 613 12.21 -10.08 -11.47
CA GLY A 613 10.86 -10.32 -10.98
C GLY A 613 10.66 -11.73 -10.42
N CYS A 614 11.75 -12.46 -10.14
CA CYS A 614 11.69 -13.79 -9.54
C CYS A 614 11.49 -13.72 -8.03
N CYS A 615 12.52 -13.27 -7.31
CA CYS A 615 12.75 -13.75 -5.95
C CYS A 615 13.92 -13.06 -5.24
N ILE A 616 13.80 -12.96 -3.91
CA ILE A 616 14.85 -12.62 -2.94
C ILE A 616 14.91 -13.78 -1.94
N VAL A 617 16.11 -14.26 -1.58
CA VAL A 617 16.31 -15.35 -0.63
C VAL A 617 17.00 -14.84 0.64
N ASP A 618 16.38 -15.06 1.80
CA ASP A 618 16.86 -14.59 3.11
C ASP A 618 17.12 -13.07 3.23
N TYR A 619 16.47 -12.27 2.38
CA TYR A 619 16.69 -10.82 2.17
C TYR A 619 17.88 -10.43 1.26
N SER A 620 18.50 -11.40 0.56
CA SER A 620 19.50 -11.14 -0.49
C SER A 620 19.00 -11.62 -1.86
N PRO A 621 19.09 -10.82 -2.93
CA PRO A 621 18.79 -11.31 -4.28
C PRO A 621 19.87 -12.29 -4.74
N LEU A 622 19.46 -13.32 -5.50
CA LEU A 622 20.40 -14.26 -6.12
C LEU A 622 21.09 -13.56 -7.29
N GLN A 623 22.42 -13.67 -7.33
CA GLN A 623 23.25 -13.13 -8.39
C GLN A 623 23.30 -14.11 -9.55
N MET A 624 23.43 -13.62 -10.77
CA MET A 624 23.57 -14.51 -11.93
C MET A 624 24.99 -15.11 -11.99
N VAL A 625 25.10 -16.34 -12.51
CA VAL A 625 26.39 -17.03 -12.75
C VAL A 625 26.98 -16.64 -14.11
N LYS A 626 26.14 -16.11 -15.00
CA LYS A 626 26.42 -15.60 -16.36
C LYS A 626 25.36 -14.55 -16.70
N GLU A 627 25.51 -13.88 -17.83
CA GLU A 627 24.43 -13.12 -18.47
C GLU A 627 23.16 -13.97 -18.68
N VAL A 628 22.01 -13.32 -18.72
CA VAL A 628 20.70 -13.94 -18.97
C VAL A 628 20.53 -14.21 -20.46
N GLU A 629 20.17 -15.45 -20.82
CA GLU A 629 19.81 -15.82 -22.19
C GLU A 629 18.40 -15.30 -22.47
N ILE A 630 18.28 -14.20 -23.22
CA ILE A 630 17.01 -13.59 -23.65
C ILE A 630 16.74 -13.96 -25.11
N ILE A 631 15.49 -14.23 -25.45
CA ILE A 631 15.03 -14.42 -26.83
C ILE A 631 13.69 -13.68 -27.02
N VAL A 632 13.70 -12.56 -27.72
CA VAL A 632 12.48 -11.80 -28.03
C VAL A 632 11.76 -12.38 -29.25
N ILE A 633 10.43 -12.28 -29.25
CA ILE A 633 9.55 -12.66 -30.36
C ILE A 633 8.65 -11.45 -30.66
N PRO A 634 9.00 -10.56 -31.60
CA PRO A 634 8.32 -9.29 -31.80
C PRO A 634 6.96 -9.40 -32.52
N PRO A 635 6.20 -8.29 -32.62
CA PRO A 635 5.02 -8.21 -33.47
C PRO A 635 5.36 -8.51 -34.94
N VAL A 636 4.44 -9.13 -35.68
CA VAL A 636 4.64 -9.41 -37.12
C VAL A 636 4.73 -8.11 -37.92
N ASN A 637 5.63 -8.01 -38.91
CA ASN A 637 5.71 -6.85 -39.80
C ASN A 637 4.40 -6.59 -40.57
N GLY A 638 4.09 -5.32 -40.81
CA GLY A 638 2.85 -4.87 -41.45
C GLY A 638 2.07 -3.82 -40.67
N SER A 639 0.89 -3.47 -41.21
CA SER A 639 0.01 -2.42 -40.68
C SER A 639 -0.20 -2.46 -39.16
N ILE A 640 -0.26 -1.30 -38.51
CA ILE A 640 -0.56 -1.17 -37.08
C ILE A 640 -1.97 -1.70 -36.71
N ASP A 641 -2.91 -1.76 -37.66
CA ASP A 641 -4.25 -2.35 -37.49
C ASP A 641 -4.25 -3.90 -37.46
N SER A 642 -3.08 -4.56 -37.45
CA SER A 642 -2.97 -6.03 -37.47
C SER A 642 -3.11 -6.64 -36.07
N ASN A 643 -4.03 -7.60 -35.92
CA ASN A 643 -4.12 -8.43 -34.71
C ASN A 643 -2.97 -9.46 -34.66
N GLY A 644 -2.07 -9.30 -33.70
CA GLY A 644 -0.99 -10.22 -33.39
C GLY A 644 -0.75 -10.37 -31.88
N SER A 645 0.39 -10.96 -31.57
CA SER A 645 0.99 -10.97 -30.24
C SER A 645 2.52 -10.97 -30.39
N TRP A 646 3.19 -10.51 -29.34
CA TRP A 646 4.65 -10.49 -29.21
C TRP A 646 5.02 -10.97 -27.80
N GLY A 647 6.30 -11.13 -27.51
CA GLY A 647 6.74 -11.59 -26.21
C GLY A 647 8.25 -11.78 -26.11
N TRP A 648 8.69 -12.41 -25.03
CA TRP A 648 10.08 -12.84 -24.87
C TRP A 648 10.17 -14.11 -24.01
N MET A 649 11.30 -14.79 -24.12
CA MET A 649 11.74 -15.86 -23.23
C MET A 649 13.05 -15.44 -22.56
N GLU A 650 13.29 -15.91 -21.35
CA GLU A 650 14.50 -15.63 -20.59
C GLU A 650 14.93 -16.83 -19.74
N SER A 651 16.24 -17.05 -19.59
CA SER A 651 16.83 -18.15 -18.83
C SER A 651 18.14 -17.71 -18.14
N ALA A 652 18.33 -18.08 -16.87
CA ALA A 652 19.58 -17.80 -16.15
C ALA A 652 19.91 -18.85 -15.08
N ASP A 653 21.20 -19.14 -14.92
CA ASP A 653 21.74 -19.82 -13.74
C ASP A 653 21.97 -18.81 -12.61
N LEU A 654 21.39 -19.06 -11.44
CA LEU A 654 21.40 -18.20 -10.26
C LEU A 654 22.19 -18.80 -9.09
N THR A 655 22.92 -17.96 -8.38
CA THR A 655 23.72 -18.33 -7.20
C THR A 655 23.55 -17.33 -6.07
N GLY A 656 23.79 -17.75 -4.83
CA GLY A 656 23.75 -16.87 -3.67
C GLY A 656 24.20 -17.57 -2.40
N MET A 657 24.07 -16.88 -1.26
CA MET A 657 24.38 -17.48 0.04
C MET A 657 23.22 -17.29 1.00
N THR A 658 22.80 -18.41 1.60
CA THR A 658 21.75 -18.44 2.63
C THR A 658 22.30 -18.00 3.98
N ASP A 659 21.42 -17.55 4.89
CA ASP A 659 21.85 -17.01 6.18
C ASP A 659 21.88 -18.06 7.31
N SER A 660 22.08 -17.59 8.55
CA SER A 660 22.14 -18.42 9.75
C SER A 660 20.80 -18.95 10.29
N ARG A 661 19.64 -18.54 9.73
CA ARG A 661 18.31 -19.05 10.13
C ARG A 661 18.16 -20.52 9.72
N LEU A 662 17.33 -21.26 10.46
CA LEU A 662 16.95 -22.64 10.16
C LEU A 662 15.80 -22.73 9.12
N THR A 663 15.08 -21.63 8.91
CA THR A 663 14.00 -21.49 7.94
C THR A 663 14.39 -20.43 6.91
N ARG A 664 14.26 -20.74 5.63
CA ARG A 664 14.50 -19.77 4.55
C ARG A 664 13.32 -18.82 4.43
N ILE A 665 13.58 -17.57 4.08
CA ILE A 665 12.56 -16.68 3.50
C ILE A 665 12.79 -16.60 1.99
N LEU A 666 11.71 -16.73 1.24
CA LEU A 666 11.63 -16.49 -0.21
C LEU A 666 10.60 -15.38 -0.41
N ASP A 667 11.06 -14.17 -0.75
CA ASP A 667 10.18 -13.04 -1.05
C ASP A 667 10.07 -12.89 -2.56
N ILE A 668 8.85 -12.85 -3.08
CA ILE A 668 8.57 -12.69 -4.52
C ILE A 668 8.05 -11.27 -4.72
N PRO A 669 8.74 -10.41 -5.50
CA PRO A 669 8.39 -9.01 -5.62
C PRO A 669 7.00 -8.78 -6.23
N ARG A 670 6.31 -7.71 -5.79
CA ARG A 670 5.14 -7.14 -6.49
C ARG A 670 5.29 -5.62 -6.65
N VAL A 671 6.13 -5.21 -7.60
CA VAL A 671 6.41 -3.81 -7.92
C VAL A 671 5.59 -3.29 -9.13
N GLY A 672 4.92 -4.19 -9.86
CA GLY A 672 4.02 -3.88 -10.98
C GLY A 672 4.54 -4.27 -12.36
N GLY A 673 5.65 -5.01 -12.45
CA GLY A 673 6.24 -5.45 -13.71
C GLY A 673 5.38 -6.49 -14.44
N VAL A 674 5.40 -6.47 -15.79
CA VAL A 674 4.60 -7.38 -16.65
C VAL A 674 4.83 -8.85 -16.32
N ILE A 675 6.06 -9.24 -16.00
CA ILE A 675 6.41 -10.63 -15.64
C ILE A 675 5.74 -11.09 -14.34
N GLU A 676 5.25 -10.17 -13.50
CA GLU A 676 4.48 -10.51 -12.31
C GLU A 676 3.05 -10.98 -12.64
N GLU A 677 2.52 -10.68 -13.83
CA GLU A 677 1.15 -11.08 -14.17
C GLU A 677 1.06 -12.56 -14.60
N ILE A 678 2.19 -13.19 -14.96
CA ILE A 678 2.27 -14.62 -15.25
C ILE A 678 2.54 -15.46 -13.98
N PRO A 679 2.09 -16.72 -13.90
CA PRO A 679 2.34 -17.59 -12.74
C PRO A 679 3.82 -17.98 -12.60
N LEU A 680 4.28 -18.12 -11.36
CA LEU A 680 5.62 -18.58 -11.00
C LEU A 680 5.57 -19.94 -10.30
N ARG A 681 6.10 -20.98 -10.94
CA ARG A 681 6.31 -22.31 -10.35
C ARG A 681 7.67 -22.38 -9.66
N ILE A 682 7.71 -22.90 -8.44
CA ILE A 682 8.93 -23.03 -7.63
C ILE A 682 9.11 -24.50 -7.27
N THR A 683 10.29 -25.06 -7.55
CA THR A 683 10.69 -26.38 -7.08
C THR A 683 11.84 -26.29 -6.07
N LEU A 684 11.82 -27.19 -5.09
CA LEU A 684 12.74 -27.20 -3.95
C LEU A 684 13.63 -28.45 -3.94
N PRO A 685 14.82 -28.39 -3.31
CA PRO A 685 15.70 -29.54 -3.18
C PRO A 685 15.13 -30.60 -2.22
N ASP A 686 15.62 -31.84 -2.33
CA ASP A 686 15.21 -32.97 -1.49
C ASP A 686 15.13 -32.61 0.01
N GLN A 687 14.05 -33.03 0.66
CA GLN A 687 13.74 -32.78 2.08
C GLN A 687 13.41 -31.31 2.46
N TRP A 688 13.20 -30.40 1.50
CA TRP A 688 12.70 -29.04 1.79
C TRP A 688 11.27 -28.83 1.32
N GLU A 689 10.53 -28.03 2.08
CA GLU A 689 9.13 -27.72 1.77
C GLU A 689 8.68 -26.31 2.14
N PHE A 690 7.61 -25.87 1.47
CA PHE A 690 6.77 -24.74 1.81
C PHE A 690 6.18 -24.91 3.22
N ARG A 691 6.44 -23.94 4.12
CA ARG A 691 5.88 -23.93 5.48
C ARG A 691 4.72 -22.95 5.64
N TYR A 692 4.83 -21.74 5.11
CA TYR A 692 3.82 -20.69 5.31
C TYR A 692 3.93 -19.53 4.31
N SER A 693 2.79 -18.94 3.95
CA SER A 693 2.70 -17.57 3.45
C SER A 693 1.46 -16.87 4.01
N ALA A 694 1.55 -15.56 4.22
CA ALA A 694 0.38 -14.73 4.54
C ALA A 694 -0.61 -14.63 3.37
N MET A 695 -0.15 -14.83 2.12
CA MET A 695 -0.98 -14.79 0.91
C MET A 695 -1.28 -16.19 0.36
N GLN A 696 -1.48 -17.17 1.25
CA GLN A 696 -1.76 -18.57 0.91
C GLN A 696 -2.84 -18.77 -0.18
N SER A 697 -3.80 -17.85 -0.29
CA SER A 697 -4.90 -17.90 -1.25
C SER A 697 -4.50 -17.74 -2.72
N VAL A 698 -3.24 -17.41 -3.03
CA VAL A 698 -2.72 -17.30 -4.40
C VAL A 698 -1.64 -18.34 -4.71
N ILE A 699 -1.50 -19.37 -3.89
CA ILE A 699 -0.46 -20.40 -4.01
C ILE A 699 -1.10 -21.78 -3.99
N GLU A 700 -0.82 -22.60 -5.01
CA GLU A 700 -1.35 -23.97 -5.15
C GLU A 700 -0.24 -24.96 -5.55
N GLY A 701 -0.31 -26.21 -5.09
CA GLY A 701 0.62 -27.27 -5.52
C GLY A 701 0.88 -28.32 -4.43
N SER A 702 2.14 -28.71 -4.32
CA SER A 702 2.68 -29.70 -3.37
C SER A 702 3.82 -29.08 -2.53
N PRO A 703 4.29 -29.71 -1.44
CA PRO A 703 5.22 -29.07 -0.51
C PRO A 703 6.55 -28.64 -1.13
N SER A 704 7.08 -29.39 -2.11
CA SER A 704 8.35 -29.12 -2.80
C SER A 704 8.22 -28.68 -4.26
N ASP A 705 6.99 -28.52 -4.76
CA ASP A 705 6.68 -28.10 -6.14
C ASP A 705 5.31 -27.41 -6.14
N PHE A 706 5.32 -26.08 -6.15
CA PHE A 706 4.12 -25.24 -6.01
C PHE A 706 4.17 -24.02 -6.95
N THR A 707 3.01 -23.44 -7.25
CA THR A 707 2.84 -22.30 -8.17
C THR A 707 2.19 -21.12 -7.47
N VAL A 708 2.75 -19.93 -7.68
CA VAL A 708 2.31 -18.64 -7.14
C VAL A 708 1.65 -17.83 -8.25
N PHE A 709 0.35 -17.58 -8.13
CA PHE A 709 -0.47 -16.79 -9.05
C PHE A 709 -0.40 -15.30 -8.68
N ARG A 710 0.77 -14.69 -8.92
CA ARG A 710 1.09 -13.28 -8.60
C ARG A 710 0.01 -12.26 -9.03
N HIS A 711 -0.62 -12.41 -10.20
CA HIS A 711 -1.74 -11.56 -10.65
C HIS A 711 -2.98 -11.58 -9.73
N GLN A 712 -3.15 -12.61 -8.91
CA GLN A 712 -4.29 -12.74 -7.98
C GLN A 712 -4.01 -12.12 -6.60
N ALA A 713 -2.81 -11.57 -6.38
CA ALA A 713 -2.43 -10.95 -5.11
C ALA A 713 -3.38 -9.79 -4.75
N PRO A 714 -4.02 -9.80 -3.56
CA PRO A 714 -5.02 -8.79 -3.19
C PRO A 714 -4.42 -7.44 -2.79
N VAL A 715 -3.09 -7.32 -2.79
CA VAL A 715 -2.31 -6.13 -2.42
C VAL A 715 -1.05 -6.06 -3.28
N ALA A 716 -0.61 -4.84 -3.61
CA ALA A 716 0.68 -4.57 -4.24
C ALA A 716 1.76 -4.52 -3.15
N SER A 717 2.26 -5.69 -2.76
CA SER A 717 3.37 -5.89 -1.83
C SER A 717 3.87 -7.34 -1.93
N ASP A 718 5.13 -7.57 -1.62
CA ASP A 718 5.82 -8.83 -1.90
C ASP A 718 5.17 -10.06 -1.25
N ILE A 719 5.14 -11.16 -2.00
CA ILE A 719 4.57 -12.43 -1.56
C ILE A 719 5.64 -13.18 -0.76
N ARG A 720 5.70 -12.89 0.55
CA ARG A 720 6.60 -13.57 1.49
C ARG A 720 6.20 -15.03 1.70
N ILE A 721 7.13 -15.94 1.42
CA ILE A 721 7.04 -17.38 1.64
C ILE A 721 8.12 -17.80 2.64
N THR A 722 7.79 -18.71 3.56
CA THR A 722 8.74 -19.36 4.47
C THR A 722 8.91 -20.82 4.09
N LEU A 723 10.16 -21.28 3.99
CA LEU A 723 10.54 -22.67 3.69
C LEU A 723 11.31 -23.29 4.86
N GLY A 724 11.31 -24.62 4.96
CA GLY A 724 12.08 -25.34 5.97
C GLY A 724 12.36 -26.80 5.59
N GLU A 725 13.30 -27.43 6.28
CA GLU A 725 13.46 -28.89 6.23
C GLU A 725 12.15 -29.59 6.65
N ASN A 726 11.85 -30.74 6.02
CA ASN A 726 10.68 -31.54 6.33
C ASN A 726 10.68 -32.00 7.80
N MET A 727 9.49 -32.09 8.41
CA MET A 727 9.27 -32.64 9.74
C MET A 727 8.14 -33.65 9.66
N PRO A 728 8.17 -34.78 10.41
CA PRO A 728 7.11 -35.77 10.34
C PRO A 728 5.74 -35.18 10.73
N PRO A 729 4.66 -35.60 10.05
CA PRO A 729 3.34 -34.98 10.16
C PRO A 729 2.78 -35.15 11.56
N ASN A 730 2.15 -34.12 12.10
CA ASN A 730 1.61 -34.16 13.46
C ASN A 730 0.33 -35.01 13.49
N ALA A 731 0.40 -36.16 14.17
CA ALA A 731 -0.74 -37.04 14.37
C ALA A 731 -1.63 -36.51 15.51
N ILE A 732 -2.73 -35.84 15.16
CA ILE A 732 -3.70 -35.33 16.13
C ILE A 732 -4.95 -36.20 16.08
N ALA A 733 -5.28 -36.87 17.18
CA ALA A 733 -6.49 -37.67 17.30
C ALA A 733 -7.18 -37.47 18.64
N GLU A 734 -8.50 -37.65 18.63
CA GLU A 734 -9.39 -37.56 19.78
C GLU A 734 -10.49 -38.63 19.71
N ARG A 735 -10.97 -39.07 20.87
CA ARG A 735 -12.13 -39.96 20.97
C ARG A 735 -13.42 -39.14 21.06
N LYS A 736 -14.50 -39.64 20.46
CA LYS A 736 -15.85 -39.03 20.51
C LYS A 736 -16.84 -39.81 21.38
N THR A 737 -16.61 -41.11 21.61
CA THR A 737 -17.46 -41.96 22.47
C THR A 737 -16.79 -42.21 23.82
N GLY A 738 -17.43 -41.89 24.95
CA GLY A 738 -16.86 -42.14 26.28
C GLY A 738 -15.69 -41.22 26.65
N ASN A 739 -15.60 -40.89 27.94
CA ASN A 739 -14.70 -39.87 28.49
C ASN A 739 -13.43 -40.50 29.07
N SER A 740 -13.50 -41.13 30.24
CA SER A 740 -12.39 -41.86 30.90
C SER A 740 -12.43 -43.36 30.60
N LEU A 741 -13.56 -43.86 30.11
CA LEU A 741 -13.87 -45.25 29.76
C LEU A 741 -14.52 -45.31 28.36
N ILE A 742 -14.64 -46.50 27.77
CA ILE A 742 -15.41 -46.74 26.53
C ILE A 742 -16.44 -47.87 26.67
N PRO A 743 -17.55 -47.84 25.92
CA PRO A 743 -18.65 -48.77 26.10
C PRO A 743 -18.39 -50.11 25.39
N LEU A 744 -18.74 -51.22 26.05
CA LEU A 744 -18.56 -52.58 25.51
C LEU A 744 -19.44 -52.88 24.29
N SER A 745 -20.66 -52.33 24.28
CA SER A 745 -21.74 -52.69 23.34
C SER A 745 -22.13 -51.59 22.36
N ILE A 746 -21.60 -50.38 22.53
CA ILE A 746 -21.84 -49.23 21.65
C ILE A 746 -20.55 -49.01 20.82
N PRO A 747 -20.63 -48.66 19.52
CA PRO A 747 -19.42 -48.40 18.73
C PRO A 747 -18.63 -47.23 19.29
N THR A 748 -17.36 -47.47 19.64
CA THR A 748 -16.39 -46.44 19.98
C THR A 748 -15.91 -45.75 18.71
N GLU A 749 -15.97 -44.43 18.69
CA GLU A 749 -15.63 -43.59 17.54
C GLU A 749 -14.46 -42.65 17.87
N TYR A 750 -13.52 -42.58 16.93
CA TYR A 750 -12.30 -41.79 16.98
C TYR A 750 -12.19 -40.96 15.71
N THR A 751 -11.98 -39.66 15.88
CA THR A 751 -11.68 -38.74 14.77
C THR A 751 -10.23 -38.32 14.89
N GLY A 752 -9.50 -38.34 13.78
CA GLY A 752 -8.11 -37.91 13.76
C GLY A 752 -7.76 -37.30 12.41
N VAL A 753 -6.72 -36.48 12.45
CA VAL A 753 -6.18 -35.74 11.31
C VAL A 753 -4.66 -35.74 11.41
N CYS A 754 -4.02 -36.04 10.28
CA CYS A 754 -2.62 -35.74 10.09
C CYS A 754 -2.53 -34.27 9.64
N THR A 755 -1.79 -33.44 10.37
CA THR A 755 -1.56 -32.04 10.01
C THR A 755 -0.08 -31.78 9.82
N ASP A 756 0.30 -31.27 8.66
CA ASP A 756 1.69 -30.89 8.34
C ASP A 756 1.71 -29.54 7.60
N SER A 757 2.61 -29.35 6.63
CA SER A 757 2.55 -28.26 5.66
C SER A 757 1.22 -28.21 4.90
N VAL A 758 0.89 -27.01 4.39
CA VAL A 758 -0.42 -26.68 3.80
C VAL A 758 -0.73 -27.50 2.54
N PHE A 759 0.29 -28.06 1.88
CA PHE A 759 0.19 -28.75 0.60
C PHE A 759 0.41 -30.27 0.67
N ASP A 760 0.68 -30.89 1.84
CA ASP A 760 1.02 -32.32 1.91
C ASP A 760 -0.21 -33.25 1.90
N ASP A 761 -0.17 -34.28 1.03
CA ASP A 761 -1.20 -35.34 0.95
C ASP A 761 -0.90 -36.47 1.94
N THR A 762 -0.94 -36.13 3.24
CA THR A 762 -0.63 -37.03 4.36
C THR A 762 -1.46 -38.32 4.33
N GLN A 763 -0.77 -39.47 4.40
CA GLN A 763 -1.40 -40.78 4.52
C GLN A 763 -1.72 -41.10 5.99
N GLN A 764 -2.98 -41.45 6.24
CA GLN A 764 -3.51 -41.72 7.58
C GLN A 764 -4.06 -43.16 7.67
N TRP A 765 -3.68 -43.92 8.70
CA TRP A 765 -4.35 -45.18 9.04
C TRP A 765 -4.35 -45.45 10.55
N TRP A 766 -5.27 -46.33 10.97
CA TRP A 766 -5.48 -46.69 12.36
C TRP A 766 -5.20 -48.17 12.60
N THR A 767 -4.78 -48.50 13.82
CA THR A 767 -4.66 -49.88 14.32
C THR A 767 -5.14 -49.98 15.76
N VAL A 768 -5.89 -51.03 16.09
CA VAL A 768 -6.35 -51.33 17.45
C VAL A 768 -5.73 -52.66 17.90
N HIS A 769 -5.19 -52.70 19.12
CA HIS A 769 -4.47 -53.86 19.65
C HIS A 769 -4.98 -54.25 21.05
N ASN A 770 -5.13 -55.55 21.29
CA ASN A 770 -5.32 -56.11 22.63
C ASN A 770 -3.99 -56.73 23.07
N ASN A 771 -3.38 -56.19 24.14
CA ASN A 771 -2.15 -56.71 24.74
C ASN A 771 -1.02 -56.98 23.72
N GLY A 772 -0.83 -56.05 22.78
CA GLY A 772 0.17 -56.13 21.70
C GLY A 772 -0.20 -57.02 20.49
N THR A 773 -1.42 -57.58 20.44
CA THR A 773 -1.95 -58.28 19.26
C THR A 773 -2.88 -57.36 18.48
N MET A 774 -2.59 -57.09 17.21
CA MET A 774 -3.46 -56.28 16.34
C MET A 774 -4.80 -56.99 16.11
N MET A 775 -5.88 -56.33 16.51
CA MET A 775 -7.27 -56.79 16.37
C MET A 775 -7.95 -56.19 15.13
N LEU A 776 -7.58 -54.96 14.78
CA LEU A 776 -8.15 -54.20 13.66
C LEU A 776 -7.08 -53.29 13.02
N ARG A 777 -7.16 -53.10 11.71
CA ARG A 777 -6.59 -51.99 10.95
C ARG A 777 -7.71 -51.32 10.14
N SER A 778 -7.69 -49.99 10.04
CA SER A 778 -8.57 -49.26 9.12
C SER A 778 -7.83 -48.10 8.47
N ASP A 779 -7.93 -47.97 7.16
CA ASP A 779 -7.28 -46.91 6.36
C ASP A 779 -8.25 -45.74 6.10
N THR A 780 -9.07 -45.41 7.10
CA THR A 780 -10.13 -44.40 7.10
C THR A 780 -9.75 -43.23 8.01
N LYS A 781 -10.15 -41.99 7.68
CA LYS A 781 -9.87 -40.82 8.54
C LYS A 781 -10.50 -40.96 9.94
N GLU A 782 -11.70 -41.53 9.99
CA GLU A 782 -12.40 -41.88 11.22
C GLU A 782 -12.21 -43.38 11.52
N LEU A 783 -11.91 -43.73 12.77
CA LEU A 783 -11.88 -45.11 13.26
C LEU A 783 -13.14 -45.37 14.08
N ARG A 784 -13.89 -46.41 13.72
CA ARG A 784 -15.07 -46.84 14.47
C ARG A 784 -15.02 -48.34 14.72
N PHE A 785 -15.17 -48.77 15.97
CA PHE A 785 -15.22 -50.19 16.34
C PHE A 785 -16.09 -50.45 17.57
N THR A 786 -16.81 -51.57 17.59
CA THR A 786 -17.50 -52.05 18.80
C THR A 786 -16.58 -52.99 19.56
N ALA A 787 -16.35 -52.74 20.86
CA ALA A 787 -15.38 -53.54 21.65
C ALA A 787 -15.76 -55.04 21.71
N SER A 788 -17.04 -55.35 21.93
CA SER A 788 -17.56 -56.72 21.92
C SER A 788 -17.43 -57.44 20.57
N GLU A 789 -17.48 -56.74 19.43
CA GLU A 789 -17.25 -57.33 18.10
C GLU A 789 -15.79 -57.73 17.88
N LEU A 790 -14.85 -56.98 18.47
CA LEU A 790 -13.42 -57.34 18.49
C LEU A 790 -13.08 -58.39 19.58
N ASN A 791 -14.09 -58.97 20.25
CA ASN A 791 -13.97 -59.96 21.33
C ASN A 791 -13.29 -59.44 22.61
N TYR A 792 -13.34 -58.13 22.87
CA TYR A 792 -12.98 -57.62 24.20
C TYR A 792 -14.02 -57.99 25.25
N SER A 793 -13.60 -58.02 26.51
CA SER A 793 -14.46 -58.14 27.68
C SER A 793 -14.51 -56.84 28.50
N ASP A 794 -15.53 -56.73 29.36
CA ASP A 794 -15.60 -55.75 30.44
C ASP A 794 -14.29 -55.72 31.27
N GLY A 795 -13.78 -54.53 31.55
CA GLY A 795 -12.51 -54.31 32.27
C GLY A 795 -11.22 -54.57 31.48
N GLU A 796 -11.29 -54.93 30.18
CA GLU A 796 -10.09 -55.02 29.33
C GLU A 796 -9.64 -53.66 28.79
N VAL A 797 -8.43 -53.61 28.23
CA VAL A 797 -7.81 -52.39 27.68
C VAL A 797 -7.64 -52.51 26.17
N ALA A 798 -8.17 -51.55 25.42
CA ALA A 798 -7.90 -51.36 24.00
C ALA A 798 -6.73 -50.37 23.82
N SER A 799 -5.68 -50.79 23.12
CA SER A 799 -4.58 -49.92 22.69
C SER A 799 -4.86 -49.42 21.27
N VAL A 800 -5.24 -48.15 21.12
CA VAL A 800 -5.54 -47.52 19.84
C VAL A 800 -4.32 -46.72 19.38
N VAL A 801 -3.96 -46.84 18.10
CA VAL A 801 -2.85 -46.08 17.49
C VAL A 801 -3.28 -45.54 16.13
N MET A 802 -3.16 -44.23 15.93
CA MET A 802 -3.21 -43.58 14.62
C MET A 802 -1.78 -43.37 14.12
N HIS A 803 -1.57 -43.64 12.84
CA HIS A 803 -0.30 -43.49 12.14
C HIS A 803 -0.49 -42.41 11.07
N CYS A 804 0.45 -41.49 10.97
CA CYS A 804 0.52 -40.46 9.93
C CYS A 804 1.85 -40.58 9.19
N MET A 805 1.83 -40.40 7.87
CA MET A 805 3.02 -40.42 7.02
C MET A 805 2.90 -39.34 5.92
N ASP A 806 3.95 -38.54 5.73
CA ASP A 806 3.99 -37.47 4.73
C ASP A 806 4.35 -38.00 3.33
N SER A 807 4.32 -37.12 2.32
CA SER A 807 4.80 -37.45 0.96
C SER A 807 6.29 -37.82 0.91
N PHE A 808 7.11 -37.27 1.83
CA PHE A 808 8.54 -37.59 1.99
C PHE A 808 8.81 -38.94 2.70
N SER A 809 7.77 -39.69 3.09
CA SER A 809 7.83 -40.95 3.85
C SER A 809 8.38 -40.85 5.30
N SER A 810 8.43 -39.66 5.89
CA SER A 810 8.55 -39.51 7.35
C SER A 810 7.22 -39.82 8.03
N SER A 811 7.24 -40.17 9.32
CA SER A 811 6.00 -40.60 10.01
C SER A 811 5.97 -40.30 11.50
N SER A 812 4.77 -40.09 12.03
CA SER A 812 4.50 -39.96 13.46
C SER A 812 3.28 -40.80 13.87
N ASN A 813 3.11 -41.01 15.18
CA ASN A 813 2.04 -41.84 15.72
C ASN A 813 1.40 -41.19 16.95
N TRP A 814 0.08 -41.12 16.95
CA TRP A 814 -0.73 -40.85 18.13
C TRP A 814 -1.18 -42.18 18.74
N TYR A 815 -1.23 -42.30 20.06
CA TYR A 815 -1.70 -43.52 20.71
C TYR A 815 -2.40 -43.27 22.05
N GLU A 816 -3.29 -44.20 22.40
CA GLU A 816 -4.01 -44.20 23.66
C GLU A 816 -4.23 -45.65 24.15
N ASN A 817 -4.35 -45.82 25.47
CA ASN A 817 -4.78 -47.07 26.09
C ASN A 817 -6.03 -46.77 26.93
N ILE A 818 -7.17 -47.34 26.57
CA ILE A 818 -8.47 -47.03 27.18
C ILE A 818 -9.13 -48.30 27.75
N VAL A 819 -9.78 -48.17 28.90
CA VAL A 819 -10.49 -49.27 29.60
C VAL A 819 -11.93 -49.35 29.12
N ILE A 820 -12.45 -50.56 28.97
CA ILE A 820 -13.81 -50.84 28.52
C ILE A 820 -14.74 -51.12 29.71
N ASP A 821 -15.92 -50.51 29.72
CA ASP A 821 -17.03 -50.75 30.67
C ASP A 821 -18.27 -51.25 29.93
N GLY A 822 -18.97 -52.24 30.47
CA GLY A 822 -20.20 -52.80 29.91
C GLY A 822 -21.46 -52.60 30.77
N THR A 823 -21.44 -51.72 31.77
CA THR A 823 -22.50 -51.57 32.78
C THR A 823 -23.38 -50.33 32.55
N ASP A 824 -24.71 -50.46 32.57
CA ASP A 824 -25.63 -49.31 32.47
C ASP A 824 -25.78 -48.54 33.80
N PRO A 825 -25.92 -47.19 33.79
CA PRO A 825 -26.13 -46.39 34.99
C PRO A 825 -27.55 -46.51 35.57
N THR A 826 -27.71 -46.11 36.84
CA THR A 826 -28.95 -46.23 37.62
C THR A 826 -29.51 -44.86 38.04
N TRP A 827 -30.83 -44.76 38.27
CA TRP A 827 -31.51 -43.53 38.70
C TRP A 827 -32.67 -43.76 39.67
N GLU A 828 -33.00 -42.72 40.44
CA GLU A 828 -34.23 -42.53 41.22
C GLU A 828 -34.79 -41.11 40.97
N ALA A 829 -36.11 -40.92 41.11
CA ALA A 829 -36.80 -39.63 40.87
C ALA A 829 -37.93 -39.34 41.88
N THR A 830 -38.21 -38.06 42.14
CA THR A 830 -39.26 -37.60 43.07
C THR A 830 -39.93 -36.32 42.57
N PHE A 831 -41.25 -36.20 42.73
CA PHE A 831 -42.08 -35.12 42.19
C PHE A 831 -42.98 -34.54 43.29
N GLU A 832 -43.08 -33.21 43.43
CA GLU A 832 -43.95 -32.54 44.43
C GLU A 832 -44.60 -31.27 43.86
N ILE A 833 -45.92 -31.08 44.03
CA ILE A 833 -46.60 -29.82 43.70
C ILE A 833 -47.03 -29.04 44.94
N GLN A 834 -47.08 -27.71 44.84
CA GLN A 834 -47.48 -26.81 45.91
C GLN A 834 -48.58 -25.85 45.46
N VAL A 835 -49.70 -25.86 46.19
CA VAL A 835 -50.90 -25.02 45.97
C VAL A 835 -51.31 -24.39 47.30
N ASP A 836 -51.49 -23.06 47.34
CA ASP A 836 -51.81 -22.27 48.55
C ASP A 836 -50.96 -22.57 49.80
N GLY A 837 -49.72 -23.03 49.59
CA GLY A 837 -48.78 -23.40 50.66
C GLY A 837 -48.98 -24.80 51.26
N ASN A 838 -49.81 -25.65 50.66
CA ASN A 838 -49.83 -27.10 50.90
C ASN A 838 -49.02 -27.82 49.81
N THR A 839 -48.15 -28.75 50.21
CA THR A 839 -47.35 -29.58 49.29
C THR A 839 -47.92 -31.00 49.19
N THR A 840 -47.97 -31.56 47.99
CA THR A 840 -48.35 -32.97 47.74
C THR A 840 -47.34 -33.67 46.84
N VAL A 841 -46.80 -34.80 47.34
CA VAL A 841 -45.88 -35.67 46.59
C VAL A 841 -46.65 -36.47 45.55
N LEU A 842 -46.12 -36.54 44.33
CA LEU A 842 -46.66 -37.26 43.18
C LEU A 842 -45.81 -38.50 42.88
N ASP A 843 -46.43 -39.52 42.28
CA ASP A 843 -45.84 -40.84 42.08
C ASP A 843 -45.06 -40.90 40.76
N SER A 844 -43.73 -40.79 40.84
CA SER A 844 -42.81 -40.78 39.70
C SER A 844 -42.76 -42.08 38.90
N GLU A 845 -43.35 -43.18 39.40
CA GLU A 845 -43.51 -44.42 38.63
C GLU A 845 -44.72 -44.40 37.69
N GLN A 846 -45.68 -43.50 37.89
CA GLN A 846 -46.78 -43.30 36.95
C GLN A 846 -46.27 -42.54 35.73
N THR A 847 -46.88 -42.75 34.56
CA THR A 847 -46.50 -42.05 33.30
C THR A 847 -47.38 -40.85 33.00
N HIS A 848 -48.37 -40.54 33.83
CA HIS A 848 -49.31 -39.44 33.67
C HIS A 848 -49.42 -38.69 35.01
N ILE A 849 -49.40 -37.36 34.96
CA ILE A 849 -49.30 -36.46 36.12
C ILE A 849 -50.29 -35.31 35.92
N GLU A 850 -51.08 -34.95 36.93
CA GLU A 850 -52.06 -33.86 36.87
C GLU A 850 -51.59 -32.67 37.73
N VAL A 851 -51.64 -31.45 37.19
CA VAL A 851 -51.12 -30.23 37.83
C VAL A 851 -52.07 -29.05 37.58
N THR A 852 -52.47 -28.32 38.62
CA THR A 852 -53.34 -27.14 38.47
C THR A 852 -52.57 -25.94 37.91
N SER A 853 -53.18 -25.21 36.97
CA SER A 853 -52.59 -24.04 36.29
C SER A 853 -51.93 -23.05 37.26
N GLY A 854 -50.69 -22.66 36.97
CA GLY A 854 -49.90 -21.69 37.75
C GLY A 854 -49.24 -22.21 39.05
N SER A 855 -49.47 -23.48 39.42
CA SER A 855 -48.92 -24.12 40.63
C SER A 855 -47.41 -24.34 40.55
N GLU A 856 -46.73 -24.36 41.70
CA GLU A 856 -45.29 -24.64 41.78
C GLU A 856 -45.04 -26.15 41.77
N PHE A 857 -44.31 -26.65 40.77
CA PHE A 857 -43.99 -28.06 40.58
C PHE A 857 -42.48 -28.29 40.71
N TYR A 858 -42.09 -29.04 41.74
CA TYR A 858 -40.73 -29.44 42.08
C TYR A 858 -40.39 -30.82 41.54
N PHE A 859 -39.15 -30.96 41.06
CA PHE A 859 -38.58 -32.18 40.51
C PHE A 859 -37.25 -32.48 41.19
N THR A 860 -36.99 -33.74 41.52
CA THR A 860 -35.71 -34.23 42.06
C THR A 860 -35.31 -35.52 41.35
N PHE A 861 -34.03 -35.65 41.02
CA PHE A 861 -33.43 -36.85 40.41
C PHE A 861 -32.08 -37.13 41.06
N SER A 862 -31.74 -38.41 41.20
CA SER A 862 -30.41 -38.87 41.65
C SER A 862 -29.95 -40.03 40.79
N THR A 863 -28.68 -40.08 40.45
CA THR A 863 -28.07 -41.14 39.62
C THR A 863 -26.86 -41.78 40.31
N SER A 864 -26.49 -42.99 39.88
CA SER A 864 -25.21 -43.60 40.26
C SER A 864 -24.76 -44.68 39.25
N ASP A 865 -23.45 -44.84 39.12
CA ASP A 865 -22.82 -45.89 38.33
C ASP A 865 -21.84 -46.75 39.17
N SER A 866 -21.60 -47.98 38.70
CA SER A 866 -20.73 -49.02 39.26
C SER A 866 -19.24 -48.69 39.26
N SER A 867 -18.74 -47.89 38.32
CA SER A 867 -17.34 -47.40 38.29
C SER A 867 -17.07 -46.36 39.37
N GLY A 868 -18.13 -45.69 39.85
CA GLY A 868 -18.04 -44.53 40.75
C GLY A 868 -17.65 -43.22 40.05
N LEU A 869 -17.69 -43.17 38.72
CA LEU A 869 -17.58 -41.96 37.92
C LEU A 869 -18.94 -41.23 37.82
N PRO A 870 -18.96 -39.92 37.48
CA PRO A 870 -20.18 -39.13 37.52
C PRO A 870 -21.15 -39.48 36.39
N VAL A 871 -22.45 -39.46 36.67
CA VAL A 871 -23.53 -39.73 35.69
C VAL A 871 -24.26 -38.45 35.34
N SER A 872 -24.26 -38.11 34.05
CA SER A 872 -25.01 -36.98 33.49
C SER A 872 -26.52 -37.21 33.56
N ILE A 873 -27.26 -36.16 33.90
CA ILE A 873 -28.73 -36.11 33.93
C ILE A 873 -29.16 -35.03 32.93
N ASP A 874 -30.08 -35.36 32.02
CA ASP A 874 -30.64 -34.45 31.03
C ASP A 874 -32.16 -34.63 30.91
N ILE A 875 -32.91 -33.54 30.99
CA ILE A 875 -34.38 -33.57 31.05
C ILE A 875 -34.96 -32.52 30.14
N THR A 876 -35.88 -32.92 29.26
CA THR A 876 -36.49 -32.07 28.23
C THR A 876 -38.01 -32.12 28.28
N SER A 877 -38.67 -31.08 27.77
CA SER A 877 -40.13 -31.01 27.66
C SER A 877 -40.54 -30.22 26.42
N ASP A 878 -41.72 -30.51 25.87
CA ASP A 878 -42.35 -29.75 24.79
C ASP A 878 -43.05 -28.46 25.26
N LYS A 879 -43.15 -28.24 26.57
CA LYS A 879 -43.71 -27.04 27.23
C LYS A 879 -43.34 -25.71 26.55
N SER A 880 -42.08 -25.55 26.17
CA SER A 880 -41.60 -24.40 25.42
C SER A 880 -40.34 -24.74 24.64
N ALA A 881 -40.11 -24.04 23.52
CA ALA A 881 -38.94 -24.27 22.68
C ALA A 881 -37.63 -24.04 23.48
N GLY A 882 -36.88 -25.12 23.69
CA GLY A 882 -35.63 -25.09 24.46
C GLY A 882 -35.77 -25.36 25.96
N TRP A 883 -36.94 -25.81 26.46
CA TRP A 883 -37.08 -26.26 27.84
C TRP A 883 -36.19 -27.48 28.10
N ARG A 884 -35.14 -27.29 28.92
CA ARG A 884 -34.15 -28.32 29.23
C ARG A 884 -33.48 -28.04 30.58
N HIS A 885 -33.35 -29.07 31.40
CA HIS A 885 -32.65 -29.04 32.68
C HIS A 885 -31.59 -30.14 32.72
N THR A 886 -30.36 -29.81 33.11
CA THR A 886 -29.25 -30.76 33.21
C THR A 886 -28.60 -30.75 34.59
N GLY A 887 -28.03 -31.89 34.97
CA GLY A 887 -27.32 -32.10 36.24
C GLY A 887 -26.28 -33.21 36.14
N VAL A 888 -25.58 -33.48 37.24
CA VAL A 888 -24.59 -34.56 37.36
C VAL A 888 -24.73 -35.16 38.76
N ASP A 889 -24.93 -36.48 38.84
CA ASP A 889 -25.25 -37.30 40.03
C ASP A 889 -26.55 -36.94 40.78
N TYR A 890 -26.96 -35.66 40.73
CA TYR A 890 -28.15 -35.12 41.37
C TYR A 890 -28.67 -33.89 40.60
N LEU A 891 -30.00 -33.74 40.53
CA LEU A 891 -30.68 -32.59 39.93
C LEU A 891 -31.96 -32.26 40.70
N GLU A 892 -32.10 -31.02 41.16
CA GLU A 892 -33.29 -30.48 41.82
C GLU A 892 -33.68 -29.15 41.15
N PHE A 893 -34.95 -28.99 40.77
CA PHE A 893 -35.47 -27.72 40.23
C PHE A 893 -36.98 -27.58 40.47
N MET A 894 -37.52 -26.38 40.18
CA MET A 894 -38.93 -26.04 40.28
C MET A 894 -39.35 -25.19 39.09
N ASP A 895 -40.55 -25.44 38.56
CA ASP A 895 -41.17 -24.66 37.48
C ASP A 895 -42.70 -24.63 37.67
N ARG A 896 -43.41 -23.77 36.92
CA ARG A 896 -44.87 -23.63 36.93
C ARG A 896 -45.45 -23.88 35.56
N PHE A 897 -46.44 -24.75 35.46
CA PHE A 897 -47.14 -25.05 34.20
C PHE A 897 -48.46 -24.27 34.15
N PHE A 898 -48.82 -23.79 32.98
CA PHE A 898 -50.02 -22.98 32.71
C PHE A 898 -50.79 -23.61 31.55
N GLN A 899 -51.98 -23.09 31.24
CA GLN A 899 -52.62 -23.40 29.97
C GLN A 899 -51.83 -22.80 28.79
N GLY A 900 -51.77 -23.53 27.66
CA GLY A 900 -51.08 -23.14 26.43
C GLY A 900 -51.93 -22.32 25.45
N GLU A 901 -51.33 -21.90 24.34
CA GLU A 901 -51.95 -21.00 23.34
C GLU A 901 -53.22 -21.56 22.67
N GLN A 902 -53.57 -22.84 22.86
CA GLN A 902 -54.80 -23.41 22.33
C GLN A 902 -56.05 -23.04 23.14
N VAL A 903 -55.89 -22.52 24.37
CA VAL A 903 -57.02 -22.06 25.20
C VAL A 903 -57.46 -20.63 24.82
N ASN A 904 -58.54 -20.13 25.40
CA ASN A 904 -59.08 -18.81 25.05
C ASN A 904 -58.16 -17.67 25.53
N GLY A 905 -58.07 -16.62 24.72
CA GLY A 905 -57.23 -15.46 25.02
C GLY A 905 -57.41 -14.33 24.01
N MET A 906 -56.76 -13.20 24.29
CA MET A 906 -56.80 -11.99 23.44
C MET A 906 -56.12 -12.16 22.07
N HIS A 907 -55.43 -13.28 21.82
CA HIS A 907 -54.89 -13.68 20.52
C HIS A 907 -55.95 -14.26 19.58
N LEU A 908 -57.04 -14.81 20.12
CA LEU A 908 -58.17 -15.33 19.35
C LEU A 908 -59.19 -14.22 19.06
N ASN A 909 -59.92 -14.36 17.94
CA ASN A 909 -61.02 -13.44 17.66
C ASN A 909 -62.24 -13.74 18.55
N VAL A 910 -63.11 -12.75 18.69
CA VAL A 910 -64.36 -12.77 19.47
C VAL A 910 -65.14 -14.09 19.34
N THR A 911 -65.32 -14.62 18.12
CA THR A 911 -66.13 -15.83 17.88
C THR A 911 -65.46 -17.09 18.39
N ASP A 912 -64.13 -17.15 18.30
CA ASP A 912 -63.35 -18.35 18.63
C ASP A 912 -62.91 -18.41 20.09
N ARG A 913 -62.83 -17.25 20.77
CA ARG A 913 -62.60 -17.16 22.23
C ARG A 913 -63.85 -17.31 23.09
N HIS A 914 -65.03 -17.41 22.47
CA HIS A 914 -66.32 -17.62 23.14
C HIS A 914 -66.73 -19.11 23.20
N GLN A 915 -65.87 -20.01 22.71
CA GLN A 915 -66.10 -21.45 22.64
C GLN A 915 -65.23 -22.16 23.67
N ALA A 916 -65.76 -23.21 24.32
CA ALA A 916 -65.01 -24.00 25.29
C ALA A 916 -63.77 -24.69 24.67
N LYS A 917 -62.77 -24.98 25.51
CA LYS A 917 -61.44 -25.52 25.13
C LYS A 917 -61.07 -26.76 25.94
N GLU A 918 -60.06 -27.47 25.46
CA GLU A 918 -59.48 -28.65 26.12
C GLU A 918 -58.23 -28.25 26.91
N SER A 919 -58.02 -28.89 28.07
CA SER A 919 -56.82 -28.75 28.91
C SER A 919 -55.51 -28.98 28.13
N SER A 920 -54.44 -28.35 28.60
CA SER A 920 -53.09 -28.53 28.04
C SER A 920 -52.46 -29.85 28.49
N GLU A 921 -51.69 -30.48 27.61
CA GLU A 921 -50.83 -31.63 27.92
C GLU A 921 -49.39 -31.35 27.47
N TYR A 922 -48.41 -31.82 28.24
CA TYR A 922 -46.98 -31.65 28.00
C TYR A 922 -46.22 -32.95 28.25
N ASN A 923 -45.28 -33.33 27.37
CA ASN A 923 -44.36 -34.45 27.57
C ASN A 923 -43.13 -34.00 28.37
N LEU A 924 -42.54 -34.91 29.15
CA LEU A 924 -41.32 -34.75 29.93
C LEU A 924 -40.44 -36.00 29.74
N SER A 925 -39.21 -35.84 29.26
CA SER A 925 -38.29 -36.94 28.97
C SER A 925 -36.97 -36.79 29.72
N LEU A 926 -36.62 -37.80 30.53
CA LEU A 926 -35.33 -37.97 31.22
C LEU A 926 -34.42 -38.86 30.37
N THR A 927 -33.18 -38.42 30.20
CA THR A 927 -32.04 -39.20 29.70
C THR A 927 -30.93 -39.15 30.74
N ILE A 928 -30.30 -40.29 31.01
CA ILE A 928 -29.07 -40.37 31.81
C ILE A 928 -27.95 -41.03 31.02
N THR A 929 -26.71 -40.59 31.24
CA THR A 929 -25.53 -41.06 30.52
C THR A 929 -24.33 -41.16 31.47
N ASP A 930 -23.63 -42.29 31.47
CA ASP A 930 -22.40 -42.48 32.26
C ASP A 930 -21.13 -41.96 31.56
N ASP A 931 -19.99 -42.11 32.22
CA ASP A 931 -18.68 -41.71 31.70
C ASP A 931 -18.22 -42.58 30.49
N ALA A 932 -18.72 -43.81 30.36
CA ALA A 932 -18.50 -44.69 29.21
C ALA A 932 -19.48 -44.43 28.04
N SER A 933 -20.46 -43.54 28.21
CA SER A 933 -21.56 -43.26 27.28
C SER A 933 -22.59 -44.40 27.09
N ASN A 934 -22.84 -45.24 28.10
CA ASN A 934 -24.06 -46.04 28.17
C ASN A 934 -25.24 -45.13 28.59
N ILE A 935 -26.46 -45.38 28.05
CA ILE A 935 -27.59 -44.45 28.11
C ILE A 935 -28.89 -45.14 28.53
N VAL A 936 -29.64 -44.53 29.45
CA VAL A 936 -30.98 -44.98 29.90
C VAL A 936 -31.98 -43.82 29.83
N THR A 937 -33.24 -44.08 29.45
CA THR A 937 -34.28 -43.05 29.26
C THR A 937 -35.63 -43.38 29.91
N ARG A 938 -36.44 -42.34 30.22
CA ARG A 938 -37.79 -42.44 30.79
C ARG A 938 -38.66 -41.24 30.37
N GLU A 939 -39.98 -41.44 30.21
CA GLU A 939 -40.93 -40.40 29.78
C GLU A 939 -42.17 -40.31 30.69
N TRP A 940 -42.79 -39.12 30.76
CA TRP A 940 -44.01 -38.78 31.50
C TRP A 940 -44.86 -37.74 30.76
N THR A 941 -46.19 -37.80 30.89
CA THR A 941 -47.13 -36.76 30.43
C THR A 941 -47.69 -35.95 31.60
N ILE A 942 -47.79 -34.64 31.45
CA ILE A 942 -48.31 -33.67 32.45
C ILE A 942 -49.56 -32.99 31.87
N THR A 943 -50.71 -33.13 32.52
CA THR A 943 -52.00 -32.54 32.11
C THR A 943 -52.39 -31.38 33.04
N ILE A 944 -52.86 -30.25 32.49
CA ILE A 944 -53.11 -29.02 33.24
C ILE A 944 -54.60 -28.80 33.55
N SER A 945 -54.93 -28.80 34.84
CA SER A 945 -56.28 -28.52 35.34
C SER A 945 -56.52 -27.03 35.61
N ASP A 946 -57.79 -26.66 35.59
CA ASP A 946 -58.30 -25.29 35.66
C ASP A 946 -58.15 -24.63 37.05
N GLY A 947 -58.16 -23.29 37.05
CA GLY A 947 -58.09 -22.41 38.23
C GLY A 947 -58.08 -20.91 37.88
N SER A 948 -58.56 -20.53 36.69
CA SER A 948 -58.63 -19.14 36.20
C SER A 948 -60.03 -18.55 36.39
N GLY A 949 -60.17 -17.22 36.43
CA GLY A 949 -61.48 -16.54 36.41
C GLY A 949 -61.73 -15.75 35.12
N PRO A 950 -62.99 -15.46 34.74
CA PRO A 950 -63.30 -14.84 33.45
C PRO A 950 -62.71 -13.44 33.26
N THR A 951 -62.14 -13.17 32.08
CA THR A 951 -61.56 -11.88 31.70
C THR A 951 -62.64 -10.91 31.21
N ILE A 952 -62.89 -9.84 31.99
CA ILE A 952 -63.93 -8.82 31.72
C ILE A 952 -63.36 -7.62 30.93
N ILE A 953 -63.94 -7.31 29.76
CA ILE A 953 -63.53 -6.16 28.93
C ILE A 953 -64.75 -5.32 28.49
N PRO A 954 -64.98 -4.14 29.10
CA PRO A 954 -66.13 -3.28 28.80
C PRO A 954 -65.82 -2.19 27.76
N ASN A 955 -66.78 -1.91 26.89
CA ASN A 955 -66.79 -0.77 25.98
C ASN A 955 -68.04 0.09 26.18
N ILE A 956 -67.93 1.43 26.04
CA ILE A 956 -69.09 2.34 26.11
C ILE A 956 -69.32 3.01 24.75
N ILE A 957 -70.57 2.94 24.29
CA ILE A 957 -71.04 3.47 23.00
C ILE A 957 -72.12 4.54 23.28
N SER A 958 -71.91 5.78 22.85
CA SER A 958 -72.93 6.84 22.86
C SER A 958 -73.45 7.08 21.44
N ASN A 959 -74.77 7.07 21.25
CA ASN A 959 -75.44 7.42 19.98
C ASN A 959 -74.97 6.61 18.76
N GLY A 960 -74.52 5.36 18.99
CA GLY A 960 -73.97 4.47 17.96
C GLY A 960 -72.45 4.56 17.73
N THR A 961 -71.74 5.43 18.45
CA THR A 961 -70.28 5.60 18.38
C THR A 961 -69.59 5.27 19.70
N LEU A 962 -68.46 4.58 19.66
CA LEU A 962 -67.59 4.41 20.85
C LEU A 962 -67.18 5.77 21.40
N ILE A 963 -67.25 5.95 22.72
CA ILE A 963 -66.89 7.23 23.35
C ILE A 963 -65.39 7.51 23.21
N SER A 964 -65.05 8.76 22.99
CA SER A 964 -63.66 9.23 22.92
C SER A 964 -63.55 10.68 23.42
N PRO A 965 -62.33 11.23 23.61
CA PRO A 965 -62.16 12.65 23.90
C PRO A 965 -62.71 13.58 22.81
N GLU A 966 -62.80 13.10 21.57
CA GLU A 966 -63.36 13.83 20.42
C GLU A 966 -64.89 13.67 20.32
N SER A 967 -65.42 12.53 20.79
CA SER A 967 -66.84 12.20 20.82
C SER A 967 -67.27 11.74 22.23
N PRO A 968 -67.30 12.66 23.22
CA PRO A 968 -67.77 12.33 24.57
C PRO A 968 -69.28 12.09 24.57
N ALA A 969 -69.76 11.18 25.42
CA ALA A 969 -71.19 10.97 25.62
C ALA A 969 -71.87 12.25 26.12
N ARG A 970 -73.04 12.60 25.56
CA ARG A 970 -73.76 13.85 25.90
C ARG A 970 -75.13 13.59 26.53
N ALA A 971 -75.56 14.54 27.35
CA ALA A 971 -76.85 14.51 28.01
C ALA A 971 -77.99 14.47 26.97
N GLY A 972 -78.81 13.41 27.03
CA GLY A 972 -79.90 13.15 26.08
C GLY A 972 -79.57 12.17 24.94
N GLU A 973 -78.37 11.60 24.89
CA GLU A 973 -78.02 10.48 23.99
C GLU A 973 -78.41 9.11 24.58
N ASP A 974 -78.46 8.07 23.74
CA ASP A 974 -78.57 6.67 24.19
C ASP A 974 -77.16 6.07 24.37
N ILE A 975 -76.91 5.45 25.52
CA ILE A 975 -75.58 5.05 25.99
C ILE A 975 -75.62 3.56 26.31
N ILE A 976 -74.72 2.79 25.69
CA ILE A 976 -74.71 1.32 25.74
C ILE A 976 -73.34 0.83 26.26
N LEU A 977 -73.38 -0.02 27.28
CA LEU A 977 -72.27 -0.87 27.72
C LEU A 977 -72.24 -2.13 26.86
N SER A 978 -71.15 -2.34 26.11
CA SER A 978 -70.90 -3.55 25.33
C SER A 978 -69.86 -4.40 26.07
N LEU A 979 -70.20 -5.62 26.47
CA LEU A 979 -69.26 -6.57 27.09
C LEU A 979 -68.57 -7.51 26.10
N THR A 980 -68.94 -7.43 24.81
CA THR A 980 -68.49 -8.24 23.66
C THR A 980 -66.99 -8.59 23.61
N GLU A 981 -66.12 -7.84 24.27
CA GLU A 981 -64.68 -8.13 24.31
C GLU A 981 -64.23 -9.13 25.40
N SER A 982 -65.14 -9.56 26.27
CA SER A 982 -64.86 -10.47 27.40
C SER A 982 -64.77 -11.95 26.97
N PHE A 983 -64.11 -12.80 27.77
CA PHE A 983 -63.99 -14.25 27.56
C PHE A 983 -63.58 -14.97 28.86
N ASP A 984 -63.73 -16.29 28.91
CA ASP A 984 -63.11 -17.15 29.94
C ASP A 984 -62.03 -18.04 29.29
N ASP A 985 -61.01 -18.53 30.02
CA ASP A 985 -59.87 -19.24 29.43
C ASP A 985 -60.19 -20.68 28.95
N LEU A 986 -61.08 -21.41 29.61
CA LEU A 986 -61.53 -22.75 29.20
C LEU A 986 -63.03 -22.84 28.89
N ASP A 987 -63.90 -22.07 29.55
CA ASP A 987 -65.35 -22.15 29.36
C ASP A 987 -65.85 -21.40 28.11
N ALA A 988 -67.09 -21.71 27.71
CA ALA A 988 -67.80 -20.94 26.69
C ALA A 988 -68.44 -19.68 27.33
N ILE A 989 -68.49 -18.56 26.59
CA ILE A 989 -68.99 -17.29 27.14
C ILE A 989 -70.48 -17.33 27.54
N ASP A 990 -71.23 -18.25 26.94
CA ASP A 990 -72.66 -18.48 27.24
C ASP A 990 -72.87 -19.21 28.59
N ASP A 991 -71.84 -19.90 29.11
CA ASP A 991 -71.84 -20.57 30.41
C ASP A 991 -71.31 -19.65 31.55
N VAL A 992 -70.60 -18.57 31.21
CA VAL A 992 -70.18 -17.51 32.15
C VAL A 992 -71.37 -16.66 32.62
N SER A 993 -71.48 -16.42 33.93
CA SER A 993 -72.57 -15.64 34.53
C SER A 993 -72.16 -14.22 34.94
N TRP A 994 -73.07 -13.24 34.80
CA TRP A 994 -72.72 -11.80 34.82
C TRP A 994 -73.57 -10.93 35.77
N GLU A 995 -72.98 -9.87 36.33
CA GLU A 995 -73.65 -8.85 37.16
C GLU A 995 -73.17 -7.42 36.81
N VAL A 996 -74.06 -6.42 36.74
CA VAL A 996 -73.69 -4.99 36.50
C VAL A 996 -74.47 -4.02 37.40
N ARG A 997 -73.75 -3.03 37.96
CA ARG A 997 -74.30 -1.93 38.79
C ARG A 997 -73.87 -0.55 38.27
N VAL A 998 -74.72 0.46 38.53
CA VAL A 998 -74.43 1.89 38.30
C VAL A 998 -74.70 2.65 39.60
N ASP A 999 -73.73 3.42 40.09
CA ASP A 999 -73.75 4.14 41.39
C ASP A 999 -74.18 3.25 42.58
N GLY A 1000 -73.86 1.94 42.50
CA GLY A 1000 -74.25 0.93 43.47
C GLY A 1000 -75.67 0.39 43.33
N GLN A 1001 -76.50 0.94 42.43
CA GLN A 1001 -77.78 0.34 42.04
C GLN A 1001 -77.54 -0.77 41.02
N VAL A 1002 -78.01 -1.98 41.33
CA VAL A 1002 -78.01 -3.12 40.39
C VAL A 1002 -78.88 -2.77 39.18
N ILE A 1003 -78.32 -2.91 37.99
CA ILE A 1003 -79.06 -2.83 36.71
C ILE A 1003 -79.51 -4.23 36.29
N VAL A 1004 -78.66 -5.24 36.54
CA VAL A 1004 -78.87 -6.63 36.15
C VAL A 1004 -78.00 -7.58 36.99
N GLU A 1005 -78.52 -8.76 37.30
CA GLU A 1005 -77.96 -9.73 38.26
C GLU A 1005 -78.14 -11.16 37.71
N THR A 1006 -77.05 -11.96 37.71
CA THR A 1006 -76.99 -13.32 37.13
C THR A 1006 -77.51 -13.40 35.69
N ALA A 1007 -77.07 -12.48 34.83
CA ALA A 1007 -77.45 -12.44 33.42
C ALA A 1007 -76.77 -13.54 32.61
N LEU A 1008 -77.48 -14.04 31.60
CA LEU A 1008 -76.91 -14.81 30.51
C LEU A 1008 -76.24 -13.87 29.49
N TRP A 1009 -75.24 -14.37 28.77
CA TRP A 1009 -74.50 -13.59 27.76
C TRP A 1009 -75.40 -12.80 26.80
N SER A 1010 -76.43 -13.45 26.24
CA SER A 1010 -77.39 -12.83 25.32
C SER A 1010 -78.21 -11.65 25.86
N GLU A 1011 -78.22 -11.44 27.19
CA GLU A 1011 -78.88 -10.30 27.85
C GLU A 1011 -77.91 -9.18 28.23
N ILE A 1012 -76.61 -9.50 28.37
CA ILE A 1012 -75.57 -8.58 28.87
C ILE A 1012 -74.60 -8.08 27.80
N GLU A 1013 -74.51 -8.76 26.64
CA GLU A 1013 -73.56 -8.44 25.55
C GLU A 1013 -73.59 -6.96 25.16
N LYS A 1014 -74.80 -6.34 25.17
CA LYS A 1014 -75.06 -4.90 24.91
C LYS A 1014 -76.20 -4.36 25.78
N LEU A 1015 -75.86 -3.73 26.90
CA LEU A 1015 -76.76 -3.19 27.92
C LEU A 1015 -76.90 -1.66 27.81
N SER A 1016 -78.10 -1.12 27.55
CA SER A 1016 -78.35 0.33 27.58
C SER A 1016 -78.40 0.84 29.04
N LEU A 1017 -77.74 1.98 29.29
CA LEU A 1017 -77.58 2.61 30.60
C LEU A 1017 -78.47 3.88 30.71
N PRO A 1018 -79.29 4.04 31.77
CA PRO A 1018 -80.27 5.12 31.87
C PRO A 1018 -79.65 6.48 32.32
N LEU A 1019 -78.72 7.02 31.54
CA LEU A 1019 -77.91 8.21 31.87
C LEU A 1019 -78.35 9.42 31.03
N TYR A 1020 -79.12 10.34 31.60
CA TYR A 1020 -79.77 11.43 30.84
C TYR A 1020 -79.28 12.85 31.16
N GLU A 1021 -78.65 13.07 32.31
CA GLU A 1021 -78.22 14.38 32.80
C GLU A 1021 -76.69 14.51 32.73
N PRO A 1022 -76.13 15.73 32.59
CA PRO A 1022 -74.68 15.94 32.62
C PRO A 1022 -74.15 15.72 34.05
N ALA A 1023 -73.43 14.61 34.25
CA ALA A 1023 -72.92 14.13 35.53
C ALA A 1023 -71.80 13.11 35.34
N ILE A 1024 -71.24 12.59 36.43
CA ILE A 1024 -70.28 11.47 36.42
C ILE A 1024 -70.88 10.30 37.23
N TYR A 1025 -70.91 9.12 36.62
CA TYR A 1025 -71.51 7.89 37.13
C TYR A 1025 -70.45 6.79 37.32
N LEU A 1026 -70.62 5.90 38.30
CA LEU A 1026 -69.71 4.77 38.59
C LEU A 1026 -70.32 3.43 38.11
N ILE A 1027 -69.62 2.73 37.22
CA ILE A 1027 -69.98 1.39 36.71
C ILE A 1027 -69.21 0.31 37.49
N HIS A 1028 -69.87 -0.81 37.82
CA HIS A 1028 -69.28 -2.00 38.44
C HIS A 1028 -69.75 -3.27 37.73
N ILE A 1029 -68.86 -4.25 37.51
CA ILE A 1029 -69.12 -5.48 36.75
C ILE A 1029 -68.47 -6.67 37.45
N ILE A 1030 -69.13 -7.83 37.49
CA ILE A 1030 -68.64 -9.10 38.09
C ILE A 1030 -68.95 -10.27 37.15
N ALA A 1031 -68.07 -11.28 37.09
CA ALA A 1031 -68.25 -12.51 36.31
C ALA A 1031 -67.82 -13.78 37.08
N TRP A 1032 -68.42 -14.92 36.73
CA TRP A 1032 -68.08 -16.27 37.25
C TRP A 1032 -68.14 -17.34 36.14
N ASP A 1033 -67.24 -18.33 36.21
CA ASP A 1033 -67.16 -19.51 35.31
C ASP A 1033 -68.06 -20.69 35.77
N SER A 1034 -67.84 -21.90 35.24
CA SER A 1034 -68.55 -23.13 35.65
C SER A 1034 -67.93 -23.86 36.86
N LEU A 1035 -66.75 -23.45 37.36
CA LEU A 1035 -66.04 -24.04 38.51
C LEU A 1035 -66.05 -23.15 39.77
N ASP A 1036 -66.85 -22.08 39.77
CA ASP A 1036 -66.98 -21.04 40.81
C ASP A 1036 -65.76 -20.09 40.95
N ASN A 1037 -64.86 -20.02 39.95
CA ASN A 1037 -63.84 -18.96 39.85
C ASN A 1037 -64.48 -17.62 39.45
N MET A 1038 -63.86 -16.49 39.81
CA MET A 1038 -64.53 -15.17 39.82
C MET A 1038 -63.60 -13.98 39.59
N GLU A 1039 -64.08 -12.96 38.86
CA GLU A 1039 -63.37 -11.68 38.64
C GLU A 1039 -64.35 -10.47 38.64
N GLN A 1040 -63.85 -9.25 38.90
CA GLN A 1040 -64.65 -8.02 39.03
C GLN A 1040 -63.90 -6.73 38.66
N ILE A 1041 -64.60 -5.74 38.08
CA ILE A 1041 -64.01 -4.43 37.67
C ILE A 1041 -64.90 -3.22 37.99
N SER A 1042 -64.30 -2.04 38.14
CA SER A 1042 -64.98 -0.73 38.38
C SER A 1042 -64.41 0.39 37.50
N PHE A 1043 -65.25 1.28 36.95
CA PHE A 1043 -64.79 2.50 36.27
C PHE A 1043 -65.83 3.63 36.27
N GLY A 1044 -65.39 4.89 36.08
CA GLY A 1044 -66.26 6.07 36.02
C GLY A 1044 -66.54 6.55 34.59
N LEU A 1045 -67.75 7.06 34.35
CA LEU A 1045 -68.24 7.55 33.05
C LEU A 1045 -68.81 8.97 33.19
N ALA A 1046 -68.32 9.93 32.40
CA ALA A 1046 -68.73 11.33 32.43
C ALA A 1046 -69.63 11.69 31.23
N ILE A 1047 -70.74 12.37 31.49
CA ILE A 1047 -71.74 12.81 30.51
C ILE A 1047 -71.68 14.32 30.36
N SER A 1048 -71.54 14.81 29.12
CA SER A 1048 -71.26 16.22 28.82
C SER A 1048 -72.52 17.03 28.44
N PRO A 1049 -72.52 18.37 28.62
CA PRO A 1049 -73.63 19.23 28.19
C PRO A 1049 -73.87 19.22 26.66
N ALA A 1050 -75.05 19.70 26.28
CA ALA A 1050 -75.45 19.89 24.89
C ALA A 1050 -74.69 21.06 24.22
N LEU A 1051 -74.55 20.97 22.89
CA LEU A 1051 -73.88 21.97 22.05
C LEU A 1051 -74.66 23.30 21.94
N GLY A 1052 -73.95 24.36 21.55
CA GLY A 1052 -74.45 25.72 21.38
C GLY A 1052 -73.91 26.72 22.41
N VAL A 1053 -74.19 27.99 22.18
CA VAL A 1053 -73.89 29.11 23.10
C VAL A 1053 -75.20 29.78 23.53
N SER A 1054 -75.39 29.96 24.83
CA SER A 1054 -76.61 30.53 25.41
C SER A 1054 -76.27 31.47 26.57
N PRO A 1055 -75.90 32.74 26.30
CA PRO A 1055 -75.40 33.66 27.31
C PRO A 1055 -76.53 34.37 28.05
N SER A 1056 -76.32 34.62 29.35
CA SER A 1056 -77.26 35.30 30.24
C SER A 1056 -76.51 36.20 31.25
N VAL A 1057 -77.08 37.36 31.58
CA VAL A 1057 -76.45 38.34 32.50
C VAL A 1057 -76.56 37.87 33.96
N LEU A 1058 -75.46 38.01 34.71
CA LEU A 1058 -75.39 37.78 36.15
C LEU A 1058 -75.31 39.09 36.97
N ASP A 1059 -74.50 40.07 36.54
CA ASP A 1059 -74.29 41.34 37.27
C ASP A 1059 -73.77 42.46 36.35
N HIS A 1060 -73.94 43.74 36.73
CA HIS A 1060 -73.29 44.88 36.07
C HIS A 1060 -73.08 46.11 36.99
N HIS A 1061 -71.98 46.85 36.81
CA HIS A 1061 -71.67 48.07 37.58
C HIS A 1061 -70.77 49.08 36.83
N VAL A 1062 -70.67 50.32 37.34
CA VAL A 1062 -69.80 51.40 36.82
C VAL A 1062 -68.71 51.76 37.84
N ILE A 1063 -67.52 52.08 37.33
CA ILE A 1063 -66.37 52.59 38.08
C ILE A 1063 -65.94 53.94 37.48
N GLY A 1064 -66.05 55.00 38.29
CA GLY A 1064 -65.73 56.39 37.90
C GLY A 1064 -66.88 57.36 38.24
N ASP A 1065 -66.59 58.66 38.27
CA ASP A 1065 -67.60 59.68 38.52
C ASP A 1065 -68.40 59.96 37.23
N LEU A 1066 -69.72 59.78 37.26
CA LEU A 1066 -70.65 60.02 36.14
C LEU A 1066 -70.86 61.52 35.87
N VAL A 1067 -69.79 62.21 35.46
CA VAL A 1067 -69.74 63.66 35.27
C VAL A 1067 -69.31 64.01 33.84
N GLU A 1068 -70.02 64.96 33.23
CA GLU A 1068 -69.75 65.52 31.90
C GLU A 1068 -68.30 66.04 31.81
N GLY A 1069 -67.49 65.42 30.96
CA GLY A 1069 -66.06 65.70 30.78
C GLY A 1069 -65.10 64.65 31.37
N GLU A 1070 -65.59 63.69 32.15
CA GLU A 1070 -64.79 62.60 32.73
C GLU A 1070 -64.97 61.27 31.97
N ALA A 1071 -64.15 60.27 32.31
CA ALA A 1071 -64.20 58.91 31.77
C ALA A 1071 -64.64 57.91 32.85
N VAL A 1072 -65.51 56.96 32.48
CA VAL A 1072 -65.97 55.87 33.35
C VAL A 1072 -65.76 54.50 32.70
N ASN A 1073 -65.53 53.47 33.51
CA ASN A 1073 -65.48 52.08 33.05
C ASN A 1073 -66.75 51.33 33.50
N ILE A 1074 -67.27 50.44 32.65
CA ILE A 1074 -68.53 49.74 32.87
C ILE A 1074 -68.29 48.24 32.73
N ILE A 1075 -68.54 47.47 33.79
CA ILE A 1075 -68.25 46.03 33.86
C ILE A 1075 -69.55 45.24 33.90
N VAL A 1076 -69.66 44.20 33.07
CA VAL A 1076 -70.83 43.30 32.98
C VAL A 1076 -70.37 41.84 33.07
N THR A 1077 -70.97 41.04 33.94
CA THR A 1077 -70.68 39.60 34.13
C THR A 1077 -71.85 38.76 33.62
N MET A 1078 -71.53 37.65 32.94
CA MET A 1078 -72.46 36.78 32.23
C MET A 1078 -72.07 35.30 32.38
N GLN A 1079 -73.01 34.38 32.11
CA GLN A 1079 -72.78 32.94 32.05
C GLN A 1079 -73.39 32.29 30.81
N ASN A 1080 -72.83 31.17 30.37
CA ASN A 1080 -73.25 30.34 29.25
C ASN A 1080 -73.48 28.88 29.71
N THR A 1081 -74.61 28.30 29.33
CA THR A 1081 -75.00 26.93 29.72
C THR A 1081 -74.79 25.87 28.63
N GLY A 1082 -74.30 26.26 27.45
CA GLY A 1082 -74.01 25.35 26.34
C GLY A 1082 -72.51 25.03 26.21
N ALA A 1083 -72.20 23.90 25.58
CA ALA A 1083 -70.83 23.35 25.50
C ALA A 1083 -69.89 24.04 24.50
N ASP A 1084 -70.36 25.07 23.77
CA ASP A 1084 -69.52 25.81 22.82
C ASP A 1084 -68.92 27.08 23.42
N ILE A 1085 -67.80 27.52 22.83
CA ILE A 1085 -67.12 28.78 23.13
C ILE A 1085 -67.57 29.84 22.11
N GLY A 1086 -67.71 31.09 22.55
CA GLY A 1086 -67.95 32.23 21.67
C GLY A 1086 -67.02 33.40 21.95
N SER A 1087 -67.26 34.51 21.27
CA SER A 1087 -66.64 35.82 21.51
C SER A 1087 -67.72 36.91 21.46
N GLY A 1088 -67.44 38.09 22.01
CA GLY A 1088 -68.38 39.21 21.91
C GLY A 1088 -67.87 40.51 22.52
N VAL A 1089 -68.56 41.61 22.20
CA VAL A 1089 -68.21 42.99 22.59
C VAL A 1089 -69.37 43.66 23.33
N LEU A 1090 -69.04 44.37 24.41
CA LEU A 1090 -69.96 45.23 25.16
C LEU A 1090 -69.94 46.63 24.54
N CYS A 1091 -71.07 47.07 23.99
CA CYS A 1091 -71.18 48.34 23.28
C CYS A 1091 -72.17 49.31 23.96
N SER A 1092 -71.81 50.60 23.95
CA SER A 1092 -72.74 51.73 24.13
C SER A 1092 -72.70 52.64 22.91
N GLU A 1093 -73.85 52.76 22.24
CA GLU A 1093 -74.02 53.46 20.96
C GLU A 1093 -72.99 53.05 19.88
N THR A 1094 -71.93 53.84 19.69
CA THR A 1094 -70.84 53.59 18.72
C THR A 1094 -69.50 53.30 19.37
N VAL A 1095 -69.43 53.20 20.71
CA VAL A 1095 -68.23 52.81 21.45
C VAL A 1095 -68.42 51.38 21.93
N CYS A 1096 -67.50 50.49 21.58
CA CYS A 1096 -67.50 49.10 22.01
C CYS A 1096 -66.22 48.80 22.79
N SER A 1097 -66.29 47.80 23.67
CA SER A 1097 -65.15 47.19 24.34
C SER A 1097 -64.24 46.49 23.35
N ASP A 1098 -63.06 46.09 23.83
CA ASP A 1098 -62.34 44.98 23.24
C ASP A 1098 -63.17 43.67 23.34
N GLU A 1099 -62.82 42.69 22.53
CA GLU A 1099 -63.56 41.43 22.42
C GLU A 1099 -63.26 40.46 23.58
N VAL A 1100 -64.29 39.81 24.09
CA VAL A 1100 -64.26 38.94 25.27
C VAL A 1100 -64.78 37.55 24.93
N VAL A 1101 -64.08 36.53 25.42
CA VAL A 1101 -64.43 35.11 25.20
C VAL A 1101 -65.61 34.71 26.08
N VAL A 1102 -66.62 34.11 25.45
CA VAL A 1102 -67.77 33.46 26.09
C VAL A 1102 -67.38 32.02 26.41
N SER A 1103 -67.12 31.72 27.69
CA SER A 1103 -66.71 30.39 28.17
C SER A 1103 -67.77 29.31 27.94
N ALA A 1104 -67.37 28.08 27.63
CA ALA A 1104 -68.25 26.91 27.50
C ALA A 1104 -68.68 26.32 28.86
N ALA A 1105 -69.76 25.54 28.85
CA ALA A 1105 -70.18 24.67 29.96
C ALA A 1105 -69.55 23.25 29.86
N ASP A 1106 -69.31 22.63 31.01
CA ASP A 1106 -68.71 21.29 31.14
C ASP A 1106 -69.57 20.35 32.03
N PRO A 1107 -69.19 19.08 32.27
CA PRO A 1107 -69.95 18.15 33.14
C PRO A 1107 -70.06 18.58 34.62
N ALA A 1108 -69.37 19.64 35.05
CA ALA A 1108 -69.38 20.16 36.41
C ALA A 1108 -70.11 21.51 36.56
N GLY A 1109 -70.26 22.32 35.49
CA GLY A 1109 -71.07 23.53 35.53
C GLY A 1109 -71.06 24.42 34.27
N PRO A 1110 -71.83 25.53 34.30
CA PRO A 1110 -71.86 26.53 33.23
C PRO A 1110 -70.62 27.45 33.24
N GLY A 1111 -70.20 27.89 32.06
CA GLY A 1111 -69.07 28.81 31.89
C GLY A 1111 -69.44 30.25 32.25
N VAL A 1112 -68.53 30.97 32.92
CA VAL A 1112 -68.75 32.36 33.39
C VAL A 1112 -67.66 33.30 32.83
N PHE A 1113 -68.03 34.52 32.45
CA PHE A 1113 -67.17 35.50 31.79
C PHE A 1113 -67.64 36.95 32.06
N SER A 1114 -66.78 37.96 31.85
CA SER A 1114 -67.11 39.37 32.09
C SER A 1114 -66.46 40.30 31.05
N ALA A 1115 -67.14 41.39 30.69
CA ALA A 1115 -66.67 42.39 29.72
C ALA A 1115 -66.66 43.81 30.30
N GLU A 1116 -65.70 44.64 29.85
CA GLU A 1116 -65.46 46.00 30.34
C GLU A 1116 -65.49 47.04 29.21
N LEU A 1117 -66.22 48.15 29.41
CA LEU A 1117 -66.37 49.24 28.43
C LEU A 1117 -66.00 50.59 29.05
N ILE A 1118 -64.95 51.24 28.53
CA ILE A 1118 -64.57 52.60 28.92
C ILE A 1118 -65.30 53.63 28.05
N LEU A 1119 -66.03 54.54 28.68
CA LEU A 1119 -66.86 55.55 28.03
C LEU A 1119 -66.49 56.97 28.49
N ASN A 1120 -66.22 57.87 27.53
CA ASN A 1120 -65.96 59.28 27.79
C ASN A 1120 -67.28 60.08 27.74
N LEU A 1121 -67.64 60.74 28.84
CA LEU A 1121 -68.95 61.34 29.05
C LEU A 1121 -69.01 62.76 28.47
N ASN A 1122 -69.18 62.88 27.15
CA ASN A 1122 -69.13 64.15 26.42
C ASN A 1122 -70.44 64.98 26.46
N ASN A 1123 -71.51 64.44 27.04
CA ASN A 1123 -72.85 65.01 27.16
C ASN A 1123 -73.55 64.42 28.40
N THR A 1124 -74.84 64.75 28.60
CA THR A 1124 -75.68 64.18 29.67
C THR A 1124 -76.78 63.25 29.13
N ASP A 1125 -76.50 62.53 28.04
CA ASP A 1125 -77.46 61.58 27.44
C ASP A 1125 -77.35 60.18 28.10
N PRO A 1126 -78.39 59.33 28.08
CA PRO A 1126 -78.38 58.04 28.78
C PRO A 1126 -77.49 56.99 28.11
N ILE A 1127 -76.85 56.14 28.93
CA ILE A 1127 -75.96 55.06 28.47
C ILE A 1127 -76.81 53.82 28.12
N ASN A 1128 -76.76 53.34 26.88
CA ASN A 1128 -77.53 52.18 26.41
C ASN A 1128 -76.57 51.02 26.10
N LEU A 1129 -76.56 49.98 26.93
CA LEU A 1129 -75.59 48.89 26.87
C LEU A 1129 -76.15 47.65 26.16
N ARG A 1130 -75.30 46.96 25.38
CA ARG A 1130 -75.59 45.62 24.85
C ARG A 1130 -74.33 44.81 24.65
N PHE A 1131 -74.42 43.49 24.83
CA PHE A 1131 -73.38 42.54 24.47
C PHE A 1131 -73.73 41.88 23.13
N VAL A 1132 -72.95 42.14 22.10
CA VAL A 1132 -73.06 41.49 20.79
C VAL A 1132 -72.08 40.31 20.78
N TRP A 1133 -72.55 39.10 20.46
CA TRP A 1133 -71.72 37.90 20.50
C TRP A 1133 -71.87 37.04 19.25
N SER A 1134 -70.83 36.27 18.96
CA SER A 1134 -70.73 35.31 17.87
C SER A 1134 -69.96 34.07 18.34
N SER A 1135 -70.27 32.91 17.77
CA SER A 1135 -69.52 31.67 17.99
C SER A 1135 -69.33 30.98 16.65
N ASP A 1136 -68.08 30.92 16.19
CA ASP A 1136 -67.71 30.19 14.98
C ASP A 1136 -67.89 28.67 15.14
N SER A 1137 -67.74 28.13 16.37
CA SER A 1137 -67.92 26.69 16.64
C SER A 1137 -69.41 26.29 16.64
N ALA A 1138 -70.27 27.10 17.25
CA ALA A 1138 -71.72 26.90 17.23
C ALA A 1138 -72.41 27.48 15.97
N GLY A 1139 -71.67 28.14 15.08
CA GLY A 1139 -72.18 28.78 13.87
C GLY A 1139 -73.32 29.79 14.10
N SER A 1140 -73.29 30.52 15.22
CA SER A 1140 -74.40 31.36 15.67
C SER A 1140 -73.96 32.71 16.22
N GLU A 1141 -74.80 33.73 16.05
CA GLU A 1141 -74.59 35.10 16.55
C GLU A 1141 -75.86 35.62 17.24
N GLY A 1142 -75.70 36.59 18.15
CA GLY A 1142 -76.78 37.15 18.92
C GLY A 1142 -76.47 38.50 19.57
N VAL A 1143 -77.51 39.18 20.05
CA VAL A 1143 -77.40 40.45 20.77
C VAL A 1143 -78.20 40.35 22.07
N LEU A 1144 -77.54 40.67 23.18
CA LEU A 1144 -78.08 40.70 24.53
C LEU A 1144 -78.07 42.16 25.01
N GLU A 1145 -79.20 42.84 24.88
CA GLU A 1145 -79.39 44.21 25.40
C GLU A 1145 -79.37 44.20 26.95
N ILE A 1146 -78.78 45.22 27.57
CA ILE A 1146 -78.49 45.29 29.02
C ILE A 1146 -79.13 46.56 29.59
N ASP A 1147 -80.31 46.40 30.19
CA ASP A 1147 -81.01 47.46 30.94
C ASP A 1147 -80.16 47.97 32.11
N ASN A 1148 -79.98 49.29 32.22
CA ASN A 1148 -79.21 49.96 33.27
C ASN A 1148 -79.80 51.34 33.62
N ASP A 1149 -79.51 51.84 34.82
CA ASP A 1149 -80.07 53.09 35.39
C ASP A 1149 -79.05 54.26 35.47
N TYR A 1150 -78.01 54.29 34.62
CA TYR A 1150 -76.91 55.26 34.76
C TYR A 1150 -77.27 56.68 34.27
N VAL A 1151 -76.90 57.71 35.05
CA VAL A 1151 -77.23 59.13 34.80
C VAL A 1151 -76.01 60.04 34.99
N VAL A 1152 -75.75 60.91 34.01
CA VAL A 1152 -74.58 61.81 33.93
C VAL A 1152 -74.95 63.25 34.33
N VAL A 1153 -74.06 63.97 35.03
CA VAL A 1153 -74.30 65.36 35.52
C VAL A 1153 -73.21 66.36 35.09
N SER A 1154 -73.55 67.65 34.99
CA SER A 1154 -72.65 68.67 34.40
C SER A 1154 -71.63 69.30 35.36
N GLN A 1155 -70.39 69.49 34.88
CA GLN A 1155 -69.20 69.93 35.64
C GLN A 1155 -69.38 71.20 36.50
N TRP A 1156 -70.25 72.14 36.09
CA TRP A 1156 -70.40 73.44 36.74
C TRP A 1156 -71.15 73.44 38.09
N GLN A 1157 -71.82 72.34 38.46
CA GLN A 1157 -72.67 72.32 39.67
C GLN A 1157 -71.88 72.24 40.99
N MET A 1158 -70.72 71.57 41.01
CA MET A 1158 -69.98 71.27 42.24
C MET A 1158 -69.55 72.51 43.03
N PRO A 1159 -68.95 73.57 42.44
CA PRO A 1159 -68.59 74.77 43.18
C PRO A 1159 -69.81 75.51 43.76
N MET A 1160 -70.96 75.45 43.08
CA MET A 1160 -72.14 76.23 43.47
C MET A 1160 -72.88 75.60 44.66
N GLN A 1161 -72.89 74.27 44.78
CA GLN A 1161 -73.42 73.60 45.97
C GLN A 1161 -72.56 73.86 47.22
N VAL A 1162 -71.23 73.80 47.09
CA VAL A 1162 -70.30 74.14 48.19
C VAL A 1162 -70.45 75.62 48.59
N LEU A 1163 -70.56 76.53 47.62
CA LEU A 1163 -70.80 77.95 47.88
C LEU A 1163 -72.09 78.17 48.67
N LEU A 1164 -73.21 77.54 48.28
CA LEU A 1164 -74.50 77.62 48.97
C LEU A 1164 -74.45 77.01 50.39
N GLY A 1165 -73.73 75.91 50.59
CA GLY A 1165 -73.48 75.33 51.91
C GLY A 1165 -72.73 76.28 52.84
N VAL A 1166 -71.63 76.86 52.36
CA VAL A 1166 -70.85 77.85 53.12
C VAL A 1166 -71.65 79.13 53.38
N LEU A 1167 -72.44 79.61 52.42
CA LEU A 1167 -73.33 80.77 52.59
C LEU A 1167 -74.40 80.51 53.68
N SER A 1168 -74.96 79.30 53.71
CA SER A 1168 -75.95 78.89 54.72
C SER A 1168 -75.35 78.85 56.12
N VAL A 1169 -74.14 78.28 56.27
CA VAL A 1169 -73.40 78.24 57.54
C VAL A 1169 -72.98 79.66 57.98
N LEU A 1170 -72.53 80.52 57.05
CA LEU A 1170 -72.20 81.91 57.35
C LEU A 1170 -73.43 82.75 57.73
N MET A 1171 -74.60 82.53 57.13
CA MET A 1171 -75.85 83.14 57.61
C MET A 1171 -76.18 82.71 59.04
N LEU A 1172 -76.00 81.42 59.35
CA LEU A 1172 -76.21 80.89 60.70
C LEU A 1172 -75.29 81.58 61.72
N PHE A 1173 -73.99 81.68 61.41
CA PHE A 1173 -73.00 82.35 62.26
C PHE A 1173 -73.20 83.87 62.35
N ALA A 1174 -73.61 84.56 61.27
CA ALA A 1174 -73.88 86.00 61.29
C ALA A 1174 -75.12 86.33 62.13
N TRP A 1175 -76.17 85.50 62.05
CA TRP A 1175 -77.35 85.63 62.91
C TRP A 1175 -76.99 85.35 64.38
N LEU A 1176 -76.18 84.32 64.63
CA LEU A 1176 -75.51 84.05 65.92
C LEU A 1176 -74.38 85.04 66.27
N ALA A 1177 -74.17 86.10 65.49
CA ALA A 1177 -73.30 87.24 65.81
C ALA A 1177 -74.11 88.53 66.11
N HIS A 1178 -75.39 88.61 65.70
CA HIS A 1178 -76.36 89.55 66.30
C HIS A 1178 -76.68 89.17 67.77
N ARG A 1179 -76.17 88.03 68.21
CA ARG A 1179 -75.79 87.72 69.60
C ARG A 1179 -75.30 88.96 70.38
N THR A 1180 -75.88 89.15 71.56
CA THR A 1180 -75.37 89.92 72.73
C THR A 1180 -75.23 91.44 72.68
N TRP A 1181 -75.22 92.12 71.54
CA TRP A 1181 -75.39 93.59 71.55
C TRP A 1181 -76.84 93.95 71.22
N GLY A 1182 -77.49 94.62 72.17
CA GLY A 1182 -78.90 95.02 72.08
C GLY A 1182 -79.11 96.19 71.11
N ALA A 1183 -80.34 96.72 71.09
CA ALA A 1183 -80.64 97.92 70.33
C ALA A 1183 -79.72 99.10 70.73
N GLU A 1184 -79.39 99.95 69.74
CA GLU A 1184 -78.55 101.16 69.85
C GLU A 1184 -77.01 100.96 69.88
N SER A 1185 -76.41 100.58 68.74
CA SER A 1185 -75.10 101.05 68.23
C SER A 1185 -74.81 100.38 66.87
N GLN A 1186 -74.75 101.03 65.70
CA GLN A 1186 -74.78 102.46 65.33
C GLN A 1186 -73.57 103.31 65.77
N ARG A 1187 -72.42 103.11 65.12
CA ARG A 1187 -71.85 104.01 64.08
C ARG A 1187 -70.30 104.06 64.07
N PRO A 1188 -69.70 104.43 62.92
CA PRO A 1188 -70.06 104.06 61.55
C PRO A 1188 -69.64 102.62 61.27
#